data_AF-A0A9Q8SCY1-F1
#
_entry.id   AF-A0A9Q8SCY1-F1
#
_cell.length_a   1.000
_cell.length_b   1.000
_cell.length_c   1.000
_cell.angle_alpha   90.00
_cell.angle_beta   90.00
_cell.angle_gamma   90.00
#
_symmetry.space_group_name_H-M   'P 1'
#
loop_
_entity.id
_entity.type
_entity.pdbx_description
1 polymer ?
#
loop_
_entity_poly.entity_id
_entity_poly.type
_entity_poly.pdbx_seq_one_letter_code
_entity_poly.pdbx_strand_id
1 'polypeptide(L)'
;MVSEQSPAPETAGVNMDAQQEKGNVLDSSTQSDESHSEESNTNESERLPGWKIFVIWLAIALGVLCTFLDEGIIATAIPRITDEFGSLTDVGWYGSAYQMTLCAFQLIFGRLYNQFNVKIIFVISLVIFEIGSLICAVSPSSAVFIVGRAVAGLGASGLQSGCLVLISAALPAKHLPMYVGAIGMVYGVAAVLGPVVGGVITNSYLTWRWCFYINLPIAAPPALATLFLVKSSPPTEEQRRPWLQKIRGLDYLGMLLLLPGITSFLLALQFGGALFAWDDKRTIACFVVAGVLVIGFVAEQWWMGEKALVPPRLAKTRVIIFGAFFGFCLDSAFFTLAYYVPLWFQAIQGATPEESGVRYLALCLAFILTIFLSGWGVTKTGYYQPFMLAGTILVSIGAGLLSTLKISSGANLWIPFQVIAGLGIGASTQQAAVAVQSSLEEADVAIGVAVVLFFQCFGPTTAITVAQAVFASTLTSGIISNVPGVDPEAIRNSGATQLRDLVSPDQFGTLLQVYNHAITRTFIVAAVMAAASVIGVAGVGLKKIPGEGDEKKDAEGNRNPQKESVISVQSTTSCRVKIVSPMTVYPAVRSGSSQLLTIPVTTCLSHTALHPSVLNDILTIDFPFSGNPDLQAVVGSQLRAPGHTQMDDHNAAVKRIAEVVRDFHSRREPFRIFHGSTSSTRPAHHQRVVDISELHHVLHIDTAAAVAVVEPNVPMDQLVAATYRCGFVPPVVMEFPGITVGGGFAGSAGESSSFRYGYFDQTVQSVEMILASGEVVNASKTENPDLFKGAAGALGTLGIVTKLELRLLKAKQFVKLSYHSYSTIPEAVAAIQRETNLAHNDYVEGLVFSRTSAAVVTGHMTDDLPEKCQPQTFSRSKDPWFYLHARKRIANGTPTPDYVPLQDYLFRYDRGAFWMGELAFKYFGFVPFNQLTRRALNRLMDTRTLYKAGLSGNSRMTFKYTVHDLSLPYTTVQEFIDYVADNLEIWPLWLCPLRATETVGFHPYTMEPGGETPQPMLNVGVWGASSKKIDRFVRQNRDLEAKVMELGGRKVLYSHAYYTESQFWDVYDKDWYTKLRDRYSATSLPTVYDKITVDVSKERRRKSLKDRLAITWPVAGLVGVWSAIRK
;
A
#
# COMPACT_ATOMS: atom_id res chain seq x y z
N MET A 1 -7.33 66.78 26.51
CA MET A 1 -6.26 66.60 25.50
C MET A 1 -5.23 65.66 26.10
N VAL A 2 -4.85 64.51 25.55
CA VAL A 2 -5.31 63.67 24.41
C VAL A 2 -4.82 62.24 24.73
N SER A 3 -5.42 61.14 24.27
CA SER A 3 -6.77 60.64 24.55
C SER A 3 -6.67 59.11 24.55
N GLU A 4 -6.96 58.45 25.66
CA GLU A 4 -6.60 57.05 25.89
C GLU A 4 -7.65 56.35 26.81
N GLN A 5 -7.76 55.03 26.70
CA GLN A 5 -8.47 54.10 27.61
C GLN A 5 -10.01 54.18 27.70
N SER A 6 -10.59 53.08 28.18
CA SER A 6 -12.04 52.79 28.38
C SER A 6 -12.54 53.31 29.77
N PRO A 7 -13.77 53.03 30.28
CA PRO A 7 -14.95 52.28 29.76
C PRO A 7 -16.34 52.95 29.99
N ALA A 8 -17.44 52.28 29.62
CA ALA A 8 -18.87 52.58 29.95
C ALA A 8 -19.81 51.43 29.50
N PRO A 9 -21.13 51.38 29.83
CA PRO A 9 -21.79 51.50 31.16
C PRO A 9 -22.86 50.36 31.42
N GLU A 10 -23.14 49.89 32.65
CA GLU A 10 -24.27 50.21 33.60
C GLU A 10 -25.69 49.64 33.29
N THR A 11 -26.67 49.41 34.20
CA THR A 11 -26.78 49.22 35.70
C THR A 11 -28.15 48.60 36.11
N ALA A 12 -28.33 48.28 37.42
CA ALA A 12 -29.56 48.10 38.22
C ALA A 12 -30.19 46.67 38.34
N GLY A 13 -30.75 46.25 39.50
CA GLY A 13 -30.71 46.86 40.85
C GLY A 13 -31.69 46.25 41.89
N VAL A 14 -31.48 46.59 43.19
CA VAL A 14 -32.39 46.44 44.37
C VAL A 14 -32.53 45.04 45.02
N ASN A 15 -32.80 45.03 46.34
CA ASN A 15 -32.96 43.87 47.24
C ASN A 15 -34.37 43.25 47.21
N MET A 16 -34.52 41.99 47.65
CA MET A 16 -35.20 41.62 48.93
C MET A 16 -35.18 40.09 49.18
N ASP A 17 -35.20 39.73 50.47
CA ASP A 17 -35.73 38.55 51.18
C ASP A 17 -35.61 37.11 50.59
N ALA A 18 -35.55 35.99 51.33
CA ALA A 18 -35.18 35.57 52.71
C ALA A 18 -35.96 34.26 53.04
N GLN A 19 -35.61 33.59 54.14
CA GLN A 19 -36.17 32.33 54.73
C GLN A 19 -35.53 31.02 54.18
N GLN A 20 -35.12 30.01 54.98
CA GLN A 20 -35.69 29.33 56.18
C GLN A 20 -36.93 28.45 55.84
N GLU A 21 -37.15 27.24 56.37
CA GLU A 21 -36.42 26.42 57.36
C GLU A 21 -36.92 24.95 57.37
N LYS A 22 -36.25 24.05 58.14
CA LYS A 22 -36.74 22.74 58.65
C LYS A 22 -37.06 21.65 57.59
N GLY A 23 -37.15 20.35 57.92
CA GLY A 23 -36.77 19.63 59.16
C GLY A 23 -37.78 18.55 59.60
N ASN A 24 -37.28 17.38 60.04
CA ASN A 24 -38.03 16.25 60.67
C ASN A 24 -38.99 15.45 59.73
N VAL A 25 -39.36 14.17 59.94
CA VAL A 25 -38.91 13.05 60.83
C VAL A 25 -39.35 11.69 60.21
N LEU A 26 -39.04 10.55 60.88
CA LEU A 26 -39.52 9.16 60.67
C LEU A 26 -41.05 9.05 60.36
N ASP A 27 -41.62 7.96 59.82
CA ASP A 27 -41.29 6.52 60.03
C ASP A 27 -41.73 5.59 58.85
N SER A 28 -41.49 4.28 58.99
CA SER A 28 -41.73 3.19 58.00
C SER A 28 -43.23 2.86 57.74
N SER A 29 -43.67 2.37 56.57
CA SER A 29 -43.37 1.03 56.03
C SER A 29 -44.18 0.71 54.73
N THR A 30 -43.75 -0.32 53.98
CA THR A 30 -44.56 -1.19 53.07
C THR A 30 -45.04 -0.69 51.68
N GLN A 31 -44.37 -1.19 50.61
CA GLN A 31 -44.85 -1.45 49.21
C GLN A 31 -45.47 -0.28 48.38
N SER A 32 -45.23 -0.14 47.07
CA SER A 32 -44.42 -0.93 46.10
C SER A 32 -44.03 -0.08 44.87
N ASP A 33 -42.95 -0.50 44.19
CA ASP A 33 -42.50 -0.10 42.84
C ASP A 33 -41.95 1.33 42.59
N GLU A 34 -41.12 1.40 41.53
CA GLU A 34 -40.41 2.56 40.94
C GLU A 34 -39.22 3.21 41.71
N SER A 35 -38.25 3.73 40.92
CA SER A 35 -37.13 4.62 41.32
C SER A 35 -35.87 4.08 42.05
N HIS A 36 -35.27 2.98 41.56
CA HIS A 36 -33.84 2.69 41.83
C HIS A 36 -33.06 2.29 40.56
N SER A 37 -32.43 3.25 39.85
CA SER A 37 -31.30 3.01 38.90
C SER A 37 -30.64 4.25 38.25
N GLU A 38 -30.70 5.46 38.82
CA GLU A 38 -30.02 6.66 38.26
C GLU A 38 -28.61 6.93 38.82
N GLU A 39 -27.74 5.92 38.98
CA GLU A 39 -26.32 6.17 39.27
C GLU A 39 -25.36 5.07 38.77
N SER A 40 -25.35 4.79 37.46
CA SER A 40 -24.39 3.82 36.86
C SER A 40 -23.98 4.02 35.38
N ASN A 41 -24.43 5.06 34.68
CA ASN A 41 -24.20 5.22 33.22
C ASN A 41 -23.21 6.33 32.80
N THR A 42 -22.37 6.83 33.70
CA THR A 42 -21.43 7.94 33.46
C THR A 42 -20.00 7.50 33.13
N ASN A 43 -19.82 6.54 32.20
CA ASN A 43 -18.48 6.17 31.71
C ASN A 43 -18.35 5.69 30.25
N GLU A 44 -19.31 5.96 29.36
CA GLU A 44 -19.03 5.98 27.89
C GLU A 44 -18.24 7.25 27.51
N SER A 45 -16.97 7.31 27.92
CA SER A 45 -16.15 8.52 27.76
C SER A 45 -15.78 8.81 26.29
N GLU A 46 -16.50 9.76 25.68
CA GLU A 46 -16.04 10.66 24.61
C GLU A 46 -15.16 10.01 23.51
N ARG A 47 -15.72 9.05 22.77
CA ARG A 47 -15.03 8.33 21.67
C ARG A 47 -14.38 9.32 20.67
N LEU A 48 -13.05 9.33 20.61
CA LEU A 48 -12.28 10.19 19.69
C LEU A 48 -12.68 9.92 18.22
N PRO A 49 -12.94 10.95 17.40
CA PRO A 49 -13.20 10.79 15.98
C PRO A 49 -12.09 10.00 15.26
N GLY A 50 -12.46 9.07 14.38
CA GLY A 50 -11.50 8.16 13.72
C GLY A 50 -10.35 8.85 12.98
N TRP A 51 -10.53 10.08 12.51
CA TRP A 51 -9.45 10.88 11.92
C TRP A 51 -8.41 11.34 12.94
N LYS A 52 -8.81 11.68 14.18
CA LYS A 52 -7.86 12.01 15.27
C LYS A 52 -7.06 10.78 15.66
N ILE A 53 -7.74 9.63 15.78
CA ILE A 53 -7.11 8.33 16.01
C ILE A 53 -6.06 8.03 14.92
N PHE A 54 -6.42 8.18 13.63
CA PHE A 54 -5.48 7.97 12.54
C PHE A 54 -4.28 8.92 12.59
N VAL A 55 -4.47 10.20 12.91
CA VAL A 55 -3.36 11.17 13.04
C VAL A 55 -2.47 10.87 14.25
N ILE A 56 -3.04 10.44 15.38
CA ILE A 56 -2.26 10.01 16.56
C ILE A 56 -1.45 8.74 16.23
N TRP A 57 -2.06 7.74 15.60
CA TRP A 57 -1.32 6.53 15.18
C TRP A 57 -0.23 6.87 14.15
N LEU A 58 -0.53 7.71 13.15
CA LEU A 58 0.45 8.15 12.15
C LEU A 58 1.62 8.93 12.78
N ALA A 59 1.35 9.72 13.81
CA ALA A 59 2.37 10.41 14.59
C ALA A 59 3.31 9.42 15.31
N ILE A 60 2.76 8.42 16.00
CA ILE A 60 3.56 7.40 16.68
C ILE A 60 4.36 6.59 15.64
N ALA A 61 3.73 6.21 14.53
CA ALA A 61 4.37 5.53 13.41
C ALA A 61 5.52 6.33 12.79
N LEU A 62 5.37 7.65 12.62
CA LEU A 62 6.46 8.50 12.11
C LEU A 62 7.61 8.66 13.12
N GLY A 63 7.33 8.71 14.43
CA GLY A 63 8.38 8.69 15.46
C GLY A 63 9.17 7.37 15.47
N VAL A 64 8.47 6.24 15.32
CA VAL A 64 9.07 4.90 15.18
C VAL A 64 9.81 4.74 13.85
N LEU A 65 9.32 5.37 12.77
CA LEU A 65 10.02 5.44 11.49
C LEU A 65 11.37 6.13 11.65
N CYS A 66 11.46 7.28 12.35
CA CYS A 66 12.73 7.97 12.59
C CYS A 66 13.76 7.05 13.28
N THR A 67 13.41 6.38 14.38
CA THR A 67 14.38 5.56 15.13
C THR A 67 14.94 4.41 14.30
N PHE A 68 14.09 3.70 13.56
CA PHE A 68 14.53 2.55 12.78
C PHE A 68 15.11 2.91 11.40
N LEU A 69 14.76 4.08 10.87
CA LEU A 69 15.39 4.63 9.67
C LEU A 69 16.84 5.07 9.99
N ASP A 70 17.05 5.81 11.07
CA ASP A 70 18.38 6.20 11.59
C ASP A 70 19.29 4.99 11.83
N GLU A 71 18.77 3.98 12.52
CA GLU A 71 19.44 2.73 12.85
C GLU A 71 19.85 1.91 11.61
N GLY A 72 19.10 2.01 10.52
CA GLY A 72 19.38 1.34 9.24
C GLY A 72 20.20 2.17 8.24
N ILE A 73 20.04 3.50 8.22
CA ILE A 73 20.76 4.41 7.29
C ILE A 73 22.28 4.30 7.48
N ILE A 74 22.72 4.18 8.73
CA ILE A 74 24.15 4.21 9.08
C ILE A 74 24.96 3.11 8.36
N ALA A 75 24.36 1.95 8.06
CA ALA A 75 25.03 0.82 7.42
C ALA A 75 25.61 1.14 6.03
N THR A 76 25.03 2.09 5.29
CA THR A 76 25.58 2.54 3.99
C THR A 76 26.42 3.82 4.08
N ALA A 77 26.21 4.64 5.13
CA ALA A 77 27.00 5.84 5.39
C ALA A 77 28.37 5.55 6.05
N ILE A 78 28.49 4.46 6.82
CA ILE A 78 29.68 4.08 7.60
C ILE A 78 31.01 4.25 6.83
N PRO A 79 31.19 3.74 5.59
CA PRO A 79 32.46 3.87 4.88
C PRO A 79 32.81 5.33 4.63
N ARG A 80 31.83 6.14 4.18
CA ARG A 80 32.04 7.57 3.91
C ARG A 80 32.30 8.39 5.19
N ILE A 81 31.74 7.98 6.33
CA ILE A 81 32.05 8.57 7.64
C ILE A 81 33.51 8.25 8.04
N THR A 82 33.96 7.00 7.89
CA THR A 82 35.38 6.65 8.15
C THR A 82 36.35 7.33 7.18
N ASP A 83 35.97 7.51 5.92
CA ASP A 83 36.77 8.18 4.89
C ASP A 83 36.90 9.70 5.13
N GLU A 84 36.04 10.30 5.97
CA GLU A 84 36.13 11.71 6.37
C GLU A 84 36.84 11.89 7.73
N PHE A 85 36.64 10.98 8.68
CA PHE A 85 37.23 11.06 10.03
C PHE A 85 38.56 10.31 10.21
N GLY A 86 38.97 9.45 9.27
CA GLY A 86 40.22 8.69 9.35
C GLY A 86 40.23 7.65 10.47
N SER A 87 39.13 6.91 10.65
CA SER A 87 38.86 6.13 11.87
C SER A 87 38.26 4.74 11.64
N LEU A 88 38.96 3.87 10.92
CA LEU A 88 38.54 2.49 10.64
C LEU A 88 38.24 1.66 11.91
N THR A 89 38.95 1.91 13.02
CA THR A 89 38.70 1.22 14.30
C THR A 89 37.32 1.51 14.88
N ASP A 90 36.72 2.65 14.52
CA ASP A 90 35.51 3.18 15.14
C ASP A 90 34.22 2.73 14.44
N VAL A 91 34.32 1.98 13.35
CA VAL A 91 33.18 1.39 12.61
C VAL A 91 32.19 0.68 13.55
N GLY A 92 32.70 -0.11 14.50
CA GLY A 92 31.86 -0.79 15.49
C GLY A 92 31.10 0.20 16.39
N TRP A 93 31.77 1.24 16.88
CA TRP A 93 31.20 2.26 17.77
C TRP A 93 30.02 3.01 17.16
N TYR A 94 30.05 3.26 15.84
CA TYR A 94 28.98 3.96 15.12
C TYR A 94 27.62 3.26 15.24
N GLY A 95 27.60 1.92 15.27
CA GLY A 95 26.41 1.12 15.58
C GLY A 95 26.24 0.82 17.07
N SER A 96 27.32 0.35 17.73
CA SER A 96 27.25 -0.19 19.10
C SER A 96 26.92 0.88 20.15
N ALA A 97 27.31 2.14 19.97
CA ALA A 97 27.00 3.21 20.93
C ALA A 97 25.49 3.54 21.00
N TYR A 98 24.79 3.51 19.85
CA TYR A 98 23.33 3.67 19.79
C TYR A 98 22.62 2.46 20.40
N GLN A 99 23.02 1.25 20.00
CA GLN A 99 22.41 0.01 20.50
C GLN A 99 22.66 -0.19 22.02
N MET A 100 23.82 0.21 22.53
CA MET A 100 24.18 0.15 23.95
C MET A 100 23.27 1.03 24.82
N THR A 101 23.05 2.30 24.44
CA THR A 101 22.16 3.18 25.21
C THR A 101 20.69 2.82 25.01
N LEU A 102 20.30 2.39 23.81
CA LEU A 102 18.98 1.83 23.53
C LEU A 102 18.67 0.67 24.48
N CYS A 103 19.54 -0.33 24.54
CA CYS A 103 19.41 -1.50 25.41
C CYS A 103 19.41 -1.12 26.91
N ALA A 104 20.38 -0.31 27.36
CA ALA A 104 20.57 -0.03 28.78
C ALA A 104 19.44 0.80 29.42
N PHE A 105 18.75 1.65 28.65
CA PHE A 105 17.67 2.49 29.14
C PHE A 105 16.25 1.94 28.89
N GLN A 106 16.10 0.89 28.07
CA GLN A 106 14.80 0.29 27.70
C GLN A 106 13.91 -0.03 28.93
N LEU A 107 14.45 -0.73 29.93
CA LEU A 107 13.70 -1.11 31.13
C LEU A 107 13.40 0.10 32.05
N ILE A 108 14.23 1.15 32.00
CA ILE A 108 14.03 2.38 32.76
C ILE A 108 12.81 3.13 32.22
N PHE A 109 12.72 3.30 30.89
CA PHE A 109 11.56 3.92 30.27
C PHE A 109 10.27 3.14 30.54
N GLY A 110 10.31 1.80 30.54
CA GLY A 110 9.17 0.97 30.96
C GLY A 110 8.59 1.34 32.33
N ARG A 111 9.44 1.66 33.33
CA ARG A 111 8.98 2.15 34.64
C ARG A 111 8.58 3.63 34.63
N LEU A 112 9.25 4.48 33.85
CA LEU A 112 8.88 5.90 33.72
C LEU A 112 7.48 6.07 33.12
N TYR A 113 7.11 5.28 32.12
CA TYR A 113 5.78 5.32 31.49
C TYR A 113 4.64 4.94 32.43
N ASN A 114 4.89 4.11 33.44
CA ASN A 114 3.88 3.75 34.44
C ASN A 114 3.65 4.89 35.46
N GLN A 115 4.73 5.55 35.90
CA GLN A 115 4.68 6.54 37.00
C GLN A 115 4.43 7.98 36.54
N PHE A 116 4.83 8.34 35.33
CA PHE A 116 4.74 9.70 34.79
C PHE A 116 3.74 9.78 33.63
N ASN A 117 3.38 10.99 33.21
CA ASN A 117 2.44 11.18 32.12
C ASN A 117 3.06 10.70 30.78
N VAL A 118 2.49 9.64 30.21
CA VAL A 118 2.97 8.95 29.00
C VAL A 118 3.26 9.91 27.84
N LYS A 119 2.35 10.87 27.59
CA LYS A 119 2.47 11.88 26.54
C LYS A 119 3.67 12.81 26.75
N ILE A 120 4.00 13.16 27.99
CA ILE A 120 5.17 13.99 28.31
C ILE A 120 6.46 13.18 28.14
N ILE A 121 6.53 11.95 28.66
CA ILE A 121 7.73 11.12 28.53
C ILE A 121 8.03 10.79 27.06
N PHE A 122 7.01 10.52 26.23
CA PHE A 122 7.18 10.27 24.79
C PHE A 122 7.77 11.48 24.06
N VAL A 123 7.29 12.69 24.37
CA VAL A 123 7.80 13.94 23.75
C VAL A 123 9.23 14.26 24.23
N ILE A 124 9.55 14.00 25.50
CA ILE A 124 10.93 14.14 26.01
C ILE A 124 11.86 13.15 25.30
N SER A 125 11.45 11.88 25.15
CA SER A 125 12.21 10.85 24.43
C SER A 125 12.50 11.26 22.98
N LEU A 126 11.48 11.82 22.31
CA LEU A 126 11.60 12.34 20.95
C LEU A 126 12.58 13.51 20.84
N VAL A 127 12.51 14.47 21.77
CA VAL A 127 13.45 15.61 21.80
C VAL A 127 14.89 15.15 22.07
N ILE A 128 15.10 14.16 22.94
CA ILE A 128 16.44 13.57 23.18
C ILE A 128 16.96 12.87 21.92
N PHE A 129 16.11 12.09 21.23
CA PHE A 129 16.48 11.44 19.97
C PHE A 129 16.88 12.44 18.87
N GLU A 130 16.14 13.54 18.73
CA GLU A 130 16.45 14.59 17.75
C GLU A 130 17.68 15.43 18.13
N ILE A 131 17.96 15.65 19.42
CA ILE A 131 19.23 16.24 19.86
C ILE A 131 20.40 15.32 19.49
N GLY A 132 20.27 14.00 19.70
CA GLY A 132 21.27 13.01 19.28
C GLY A 132 21.50 13.00 17.76
N SER A 133 20.41 13.01 16.98
CA SER A 133 20.45 13.11 15.52
C SER A 133 21.14 14.40 15.06
N LEU A 134 20.82 15.55 15.68
CA LEU A 134 21.47 16.82 15.37
C LEU A 134 22.97 16.81 15.69
N ILE A 135 23.38 16.24 16.83
CA ILE A 135 24.80 16.07 17.19
C ILE A 135 25.52 15.20 16.15
N CYS A 136 24.91 14.10 15.69
CA CYS A 136 25.45 13.29 14.59
C CYS A 136 25.64 14.14 13.32
N ALA A 137 24.62 14.91 12.94
CA ALA A 137 24.62 15.73 11.73
C ALA A 137 25.69 16.85 11.75
N VAL A 138 25.92 17.52 12.89
CA VAL A 138 26.92 18.61 12.99
C VAL A 138 28.31 18.13 13.43
N SER A 139 28.52 16.83 13.61
CA SER A 139 29.75 16.30 14.21
C SER A 139 31.01 16.65 13.40
N PRO A 140 32.06 17.19 14.05
CA PRO A 140 33.35 17.48 13.40
C PRO A 140 34.39 16.36 13.58
N SER A 141 34.07 15.29 14.31
CA SER A 141 34.97 14.14 14.56
C SER A 141 34.21 12.89 14.98
N SER A 142 34.86 11.73 14.81
CA SER A 142 34.36 10.41 15.24
C SER A 142 33.84 10.40 16.68
N ALA A 143 34.60 10.94 17.64
CA ALA A 143 34.20 10.94 19.05
C ALA A 143 32.90 11.72 19.31
N VAL A 144 32.71 12.89 18.67
CA VAL A 144 31.47 13.67 18.80
C VAL A 144 30.30 12.95 18.12
N PHE A 145 30.54 12.30 16.98
CA PHE A 145 29.54 11.48 16.31
C PHE A 145 29.08 10.31 17.20
N ILE A 146 30.01 9.57 17.83
CA ILE A 146 29.72 8.47 18.76
C ILE A 146 28.89 8.95 19.97
N VAL A 147 29.19 10.13 20.52
CA VAL A 147 28.37 10.75 21.57
C VAL A 147 26.96 11.08 21.05
N GLY A 148 26.83 11.57 19.82
CA GLY A 148 25.53 11.75 19.16
C GLY A 148 24.74 10.46 19.03
N ARG A 149 25.38 9.35 18.61
CA ARG A 149 24.77 8.01 18.54
C ARG A 149 24.26 7.56 19.92
N ALA A 150 25.04 7.75 20.97
CA ALA A 150 24.68 7.41 22.33
C ALA A 150 23.46 8.22 22.85
N VAL A 151 23.41 9.53 22.57
CA VAL A 151 22.25 10.38 22.92
C VAL A 151 21.01 10.00 22.10
N ALA A 152 21.17 9.66 20.81
CA ALA A 152 20.07 9.21 19.97
C ALA A 152 19.48 7.88 20.49
N GLY A 153 20.31 6.89 20.83
CA GLY A 153 19.87 5.59 21.37
C GLY A 153 19.13 5.70 22.71
N LEU A 154 19.54 6.63 23.57
CA LEU A 154 18.80 6.97 24.80
C LEU A 154 17.37 7.43 24.48
N GLY A 155 17.20 8.37 23.54
CA GLY A 155 15.87 8.81 23.10
C GLY A 155 15.07 7.71 22.40
N ALA A 156 15.72 6.86 21.60
CA ALA A 156 15.10 5.74 20.91
C ALA A 156 14.51 4.71 21.88
N SER A 157 15.16 4.43 23.02
CA SER A 157 14.62 3.49 24.04
C SER A 157 13.29 3.95 24.63
N GLY A 158 13.16 5.26 24.86
CA GLY A 158 11.92 5.89 25.28
C GLY A 158 10.85 5.89 24.20
N LEU A 159 11.23 6.04 22.93
CA LEU A 159 10.29 5.97 21.79
C LEU A 159 9.77 4.55 21.56
N GLN A 160 10.65 3.54 21.54
CA GLN A 160 10.25 2.14 21.36
C GLN A 160 9.38 1.64 22.52
N SER A 161 9.80 1.89 23.78
CA SER A 161 9.00 1.51 24.96
C SER A 161 7.68 2.28 25.03
N GLY A 162 7.71 3.58 24.71
CA GLY A 162 6.55 4.46 24.79
C GLY A 162 5.52 4.24 23.69
N CYS A 163 5.94 3.74 22.52
CA CYS A 163 5.05 3.47 21.40
C CYS A 163 3.85 2.59 21.79
N LEU A 164 4.10 1.42 22.39
CA LEU A 164 3.03 0.49 22.77
C LEU A 164 2.10 1.10 23.83
N VAL A 165 2.67 1.77 24.85
CA VAL A 165 1.92 2.38 25.95
C VAL A 165 1.07 3.57 25.47
N LEU A 166 1.59 4.39 24.55
CA LEU A 166 0.86 5.53 24.00
C LEU A 166 -0.26 5.10 23.04
N ILE A 167 -0.09 3.99 22.31
CA ILE A 167 -1.15 3.38 21.52
C ILE A 167 -2.24 2.81 22.44
N SER A 168 -1.90 2.03 23.47
CA SER A 168 -2.90 1.45 24.39
C SER A 168 -3.63 2.50 25.24
N ALA A 169 -2.99 3.64 25.54
CA ALA A 169 -3.63 4.77 26.21
C ALA A 169 -4.56 5.60 25.28
N ALA A 170 -4.37 5.54 23.96
CA ALA A 170 -5.11 6.35 22.98
C ALA A 170 -6.22 5.58 22.21
N LEU A 171 -6.30 4.26 22.36
CA LEU A 171 -7.17 3.38 21.54
C LEU A 171 -7.96 2.36 22.38
N PRO A 172 -9.22 2.08 22.01
CA PRO A 172 -9.96 0.95 22.59
C PRO A 172 -9.25 -0.38 22.32
N ALA A 173 -9.17 -1.25 23.34
CA ALA A 173 -8.46 -2.54 23.30
C ALA A 173 -8.81 -3.40 22.07
N LYS A 174 -10.09 -3.41 21.64
CA LYS A 174 -10.58 -4.13 20.45
C LYS A 174 -9.81 -3.81 19.15
N HIS A 175 -9.19 -2.64 19.04
CA HIS A 175 -8.42 -2.24 17.86
C HIS A 175 -6.90 -2.25 18.09
N LEU A 176 -6.44 -2.46 19.32
CA LEU A 176 -5.03 -2.42 19.70
C LEU A 176 -4.14 -3.38 18.87
N PRO A 177 -4.50 -4.66 18.64
CA PRO A 177 -3.66 -5.58 17.86
C PRO A 177 -3.44 -5.13 16.41
N MET A 178 -4.46 -4.51 15.79
CA MET A 178 -4.37 -4.00 14.42
C MET A 178 -3.38 -2.83 14.31
N TYR A 179 -3.44 -1.87 15.23
CA TYR A 179 -2.57 -0.69 15.23
C TYR A 179 -1.13 -1.02 15.66
N VAL A 180 -0.94 -1.99 16.57
CA VAL A 180 0.38 -2.53 16.93
C VAL A 180 0.99 -3.32 15.77
N GLY A 181 0.22 -4.19 15.12
CA GLY A 181 0.66 -4.90 13.92
C GLY A 181 1.06 -3.96 12.78
N ALA A 182 0.30 -2.87 12.58
CA ALA A 182 0.63 -1.83 11.62
C ALA A 182 1.92 -1.06 11.96
N ILE A 183 2.30 -0.93 13.23
CA ILE A 183 3.62 -0.38 13.63
C ILE A 183 4.73 -1.40 13.35
N GLY A 184 4.46 -2.71 13.53
CA GLY A 184 5.36 -3.78 13.10
C GLY A 184 5.66 -3.72 11.59
N MET A 185 4.69 -3.32 10.76
CA MET A 185 4.91 -3.02 9.34
C MET A 185 5.82 -1.82 9.14
N VAL A 186 5.64 -0.74 9.91
CA VAL A 186 6.46 0.48 9.81
C VAL A 186 7.91 0.20 10.21
N TYR A 187 8.15 -0.58 11.28
CA TYR A 187 9.47 -1.12 11.62
C TYR A 187 10.08 -1.89 10.45
N GLY A 188 9.35 -2.86 9.89
CA GLY A 188 9.85 -3.68 8.78
C GLY A 188 10.15 -2.89 7.51
N VAL A 189 9.41 -1.81 7.24
CA VAL A 189 9.68 -0.88 6.14
C VAL A 189 10.86 0.05 6.46
N ALA A 190 11.00 0.53 7.70
CA ALA A 190 12.07 1.41 8.13
C ALA A 190 13.45 0.74 8.04
N ALA A 191 13.57 -0.48 8.60
CA ALA A 191 14.80 -1.28 8.55
C ALA A 191 15.25 -1.61 7.11
N VAL A 192 14.32 -1.63 6.16
CA VAL A 192 14.59 -1.84 4.73
C VAL A 192 14.92 -0.55 3.99
N LEU A 193 14.17 0.53 4.24
CA LEU A 193 14.42 1.82 3.61
C LEU A 193 15.72 2.45 4.10
N GLY A 194 16.14 2.17 5.34
CA GLY A 194 17.35 2.75 5.94
C GLY A 194 18.58 2.66 5.02
N PRO A 195 19.11 1.46 4.72
CA PRO A 195 20.28 1.32 3.86
C PRO A 195 20.10 1.91 2.45
N VAL A 196 18.88 1.89 1.89
CA VAL A 196 18.59 2.41 0.54
C VAL A 196 18.61 3.95 0.53
N VAL A 197 17.92 4.56 1.49
CA VAL A 197 17.84 6.01 1.67
C VAL A 197 19.21 6.57 2.07
N GLY A 198 19.95 5.88 2.95
CA GLY A 198 21.32 6.21 3.31
C GLY A 198 22.27 6.19 2.11
N GLY A 199 22.17 5.17 1.26
CA GLY A 199 22.97 5.05 0.04
C GLY A 199 22.73 6.19 -0.95
N VAL A 200 21.45 6.51 -1.21
CA VAL A 200 21.06 7.62 -2.10
C VAL A 200 21.45 8.98 -1.51
N ILE A 201 21.23 9.22 -0.22
CA ILE A 201 21.59 10.48 0.45
C ILE A 201 23.10 10.68 0.50
N THR A 202 23.90 9.62 0.63
CA THR A 202 25.36 9.72 0.70
C THR A 202 26.00 10.02 -0.68
N ASN A 203 25.25 9.93 -1.79
CA ASN A 203 25.80 10.07 -3.13
C ASN A 203 25.91 11.55 -3.59
N SER A 204 27.11 12.10 -3.45
CA SER A 204 27.70 13.22 -4.23
C SER A 204 27.10 14.64 -4.11
N TYR A 205 25.80 14.82 -3.88
CA TYR A 205 25.17 16.16 -3.78
C TYR A 205 24.66 16.52 -2.38
N LEU A 206 24.32 15.49 -1.60
CA LEU A 206 24.04 15.61 -0.18
C LEU A 206 25.18 14.91 0.55
N THR A 207 25.68 15.51 1.62
CA THR A 207 26.68 14.86 2.49
C THR A 207 26.00 13.83 3.38
N TRP A 208 26.74 12.82 3.85
CA TRP A 208 26.24 11.83 4.81
C TRP A 208 25.58 12.46 6.05
N ARG A 209 25.89 13.71 6.40
CA ARG A 209 25.22 14.45 7.50
C ARG A 209 23.70 14.56 7.31
N TRP A 210 23.22 14.55 6.06
CA TRP A 210 21.78 14.53 5.75
C TRP A 210 21.06 13.24 6.14
N CYS A 211 21.79 12.15 6.37
CA CYS A 211 21.28 10.92 6.99
C CYS A 211 20.64 11.16 8.37
N PHE A 212 21.08 12.22 9.07
CA PHE A 212 20.62 12.55 10.41
C PHE A 212 19.76 13.83 10.42
N TYR A 213 20.01 14.79 9.51
CA TYR A 213 19.10 15.94 9.33
C TYR A 213 17.69 15.56 8.86
N ILE A 214 17.50 14.40 8.24
CA ILE A 214 16.18 13.94 7.78
C ILE A 214 15.21 13.60 8.92
N ASN A 215 15.72 13.27 10.12
CA ASN A 215 14.91 12.91 11.28
C ASN A 215 14.11 14.11 11.80
N LEU A 216 14.77 15.26 11.98
CA LEU A 216 14.22 16.49 12.57
C LEU A 216 12.87 16.94 11.95
N PRO A 217 12.72 17.08 10.62
CA PRO A 217 11.44 17.46 10.01
C PRO A 217 10.38 16.34 10.04
N ILE A 218 10.77 15.07 10.21
CA ILE A 218 9.85 13.93 10.30
C ILE A 218 9.34 13.74 11.74
N ALA A 219 10.13 14.09 12.75
CA ALA A 219 9.76 14.04 14.17
C ALA A 219 8.94 15.24 14.68
N ALA A 220 9.01 16.41 14.02
CA ALA A 220 8.22 17.57 14.42
C ALA A 220 6.69 17.34 14.37
N PRO A 221 6.09 16.74 13.31
CA PRO A 221 4.66 16.41 13.32
C PRO A 221 4.25 15.40 14.42
N PRO A 222 5.01 14.31 14.70
CA PRO A 222 4.83 13.46 15.89
C PRO A 222 4.82 14.20 17.22
N ALA A 223 5.78 15.09 17.46
CA ALA A 223 5.83 15.88 18.69
C ALA A 223 4.56 16.72 18.86
N LEU A 224 4.17 17.45 17.81
CA LEU A 224 2.99 18.32 17.81
C LEU A 224 1.68 17.53 17.95
N ALA A 225 1.52 16.42 17.22
CA ALA A 225 0.32 15.59 17.31
C ALA A 225 0.16 14.95 18.70
N THR A 226 1.24 14.44 19.30
CA THR A 226 1.21 13.92 20.67
C THR A 226 0.94 15.04 21.69
N LEU A 227 1.52 16.23 21.51
CA LEU A 227 1.27 17.39 22.38
C LEU A 227 -0.17 17.93 22.31
N PHE A 228 -0.80 17.98 21.12
CA PHE A 228 -2.08 18.67 20.93
C PHE A 228 -3.30 17.76 20.72
N LEU A 229 -3.14 16.51 20.28
CA LEU A 229 -4.28 15.63 19.93
C LEU A 229 -4.53 14.51 20.94
N VAL A 230 -3.48 13.98 21.59
CA VAL A 230 -3.63 13.01 22.68
C VAL A 230 -4.16 13.75 23.91
N LYS A 231 -5.38 13.45 24.35
CA LYS A 231 -5.85 13.82 25.69
C LYS A 231 -5.05 13.02 26.72
N SER A 232 -4.64 13.65 27.82
CA SER A 232 -4.10 12.90 28.96
C SER A 232 -5.22 12.03 29.53
N SER A 233 -5.02 10.71 29.57
CA SER A 233 -5.86 9.80 30.34
C SER A 233 -5.91 10.25 31.81
N PRO A 234 -7.00 10.01 32.55
CA PRO A 234 -7.06 10.33 33.98
C PRO A 234 -5.92 9.58 34.70
N PRO A 235 -5.12 10.27 35.55
CA PRO A 235 -3.91 9.67 36.12
C PRO A 235 -4.27 8.50 37.03
N THR A 236 -3.60 7.36 36.80
CA THR A 236 -3.65 6.15 37.65
C THR A 236 -3.23 6.46 39.09
N GLU A 237 -3.58 5.61 40.06
CA GLU A 237 -3.18 5.82 41.46
C GLU A 237 -1.65 5.95 41.66
N GLU A 238 -0.84 5.20 40.91
CA GLU A 238 0.63 5.42 40.89
C GLU A 238 1.01 6.80 40.36
N GLN A 239 0.30 7.29 39.34
CA GLN A 239 0.49 8.61 38.73
C GLN A 239 -0.07 9.76 39.58
N ARG A 240 -0.90 9.49 40.59
CA ARG A 240 -1.40 10.47 41.57
C ARG A 240 -0.45 10.69 42.74
N ARG A 241 0.48 9.77 43.02
CA ARG A 241 1.43 9.88 44.14
C ARG A 241 2.29 11.16 44.05
N PRO A 242 2.66 11.79 45.17
CA PRO A 242 3.60 12.93 45.18
C PRO A 242 4.90 12.61 44.44
N TRP A 243 5.47 13.63 43.78
CA TRP A 243 6.73 13.54 43.02
C TRP A 243 7.84 12.77 43.76
N LEU A 244 8.05 13.06 45.05
CA LEU A 244 9.07 12.42 45.87
C LEU A 244 8.78 10.93 46.15
N GLN A 245 7.51 10.52 46.20
CA GLN A 245 7.11 9.12 46.34
C GLN A 245 7.20 8.35 45.03
N LYS A 246 6.88 8.98 43.88
CA LYS A 246 7.12 8.40 42.55
C LYS A 246 8.60 8.12 42.36
N ILE A 247 9.44 9.14 42.58
CA ILE A 247 10.90 9.02 42.55
C ILE A 247 11.34 7.86 43.44
N ARG A 248 10.95 7.80 44.72
CA ARG A 248 11.29 6.67 45.62
C ARG A 248 10.72 5.31 45.22
N GLY A 249 9.79 5.25 44.27
CA GLY A 249 9.22 4.02 43.71
C GLY A 249 9.94 3.51 42.46
N LEU A 250 10.98 4.18 41.98
CA LEU A 250 11.88 3.63 40.95
C LEU A 250 12.93 2.72 41.59
N ASP A 251 13.24 1.63 40.89
CA ASP A 251 14.26 0.65 41.27
C ASP A 251 15.68 1.20 40.98
N TYR A 252 16.12 2.20 41.75
CA TYR A 252 17.43 2.82 41.54
C TYR A 252 18.59 1.86 41.75
N LEU A 253 18.46 0.89 42.66
CA LEU A 253 19.55 -0.03 42.96
C LEU A 253 19.71 -1.02 41.80
N GLY A 254 18.61 -1.62 41.33
CA GLY A 254 18.60 -2.42 40.12
C GLY A 254 19.11 -1.64 38.90
N MET A 255 18.69 -0.38 38.70
CA MET A 255 19.18 0.46 37.59
C MET A 255 20.67 0.81 37.69
N LEU A 256 21.16 1.17 38.88
CA LEU A 256 22.56 1.56 39.12
C LEU A 256 23.52 0.36 39.12
N LEU A 257 23.00 -0.86 39.27
CA LEU A 257 23.75 -2.11 39.06
C LEU A 257 23.72 -2.50 37.57
N LEU A 258 22.53 -2.53 36.96
CA LEU A 258 22.34 -3.02 35.59
C LEU A 258 23.03 -2.15 34.53
N LEU A 259 22.82 -0.84 34.55
CA LEU A 259 23.30 0.05 33.48
C LEU A 259 24.83 0.11 33.42
N PRO A 260 25.59 0.34 34.52
CA PRO A 260 27.05 0.31 34.47
C PRO A 260 27.59 -1.11 34.27
N GLY A 261 26.84 -2.15 34.65
CA GLY A 261 27.18 -3.55 34.38
C GLY A 261 27.18 -3.86 32.87
N ILE A 262 26.08 -3.54 32.17
CA ILE A 262 25.95 -3.68 30.71
C ILE A 262 27.00 -2.83 29.99
N THR A 263 27.16 -1.56 30.42
CA THR A 263 28.13 -0.64 29.80
C THR A 263 29.56 -1.15 29.97
N SER A 264 29.92 -1.69 31.14
CA SER A 264 31.25 -2.27 31.39
C SER A 264 31.49 -3.55 30.58
N PHE A 265 30.47 -4.40 30.41
CA PHE A 265 30.56 -5.61 29.57
C PHE A 265 30.82 -5.26 28.10
N LEU A 266 30.07 -4.29 27.57
CA LEU A 266 30.20 -3.87 26.17
C LEU A 266 31.51 -3.09 25.95
N LEU A 267 31.95 -2.26 26.89
CA LEU A 267 33.29 -1.64 26.86
C LEU A 267 34.41 -2.69 26.83
N ALA A 268 34.31 -3.76 27.62
CA ALA A 268 35.29 -4.84 27.64
C ALA A 268 35.41 -5.54 26.28
N LEU A 269 34.27 -5.86 25.64
CA LEU A 269 34.22 -6.44 24.29
C LEU A 269 34.68 -5.46 23.19
N GLN A 270 34.41 -4.17 23.36
CA GLN A 270 34.67 -3.15 22.34
C GLN A 270 36.12 -2.64 22.34
N PHE A 271 36.81 -2.70 23.48
CA PHE A 271 38.26 -2.46 23.58
C PHE A 271 39.09 -3.73 23.35
N GLY A 272 38.60 -4.90 23.79
CA GLY A 272 39.31 -6.17 23.71
C GLY A 272 39.62 -6.59 22.28
N GLY A 273 40.91 -6.83 21.99
CA GLY A 273 41.41 -7.22 20.67
C GLY A 273 41.42 -6.12 19.61
N ALA A 274 40.99 -4.89 19.94
CA ALA A 274 40.92 -3.76 19.01
C ALA A 274 41.74 -2.54 19.48
N LEU A 275 41.64 -2.16 20.75
CA LEU A 275 42.39 -1.07 21.37
C LEU A 275 43.36 -1.56 22.44
N PHE A 276 42.97 -2.59 23.20
CA PHE A 276 43.80 -3.25 24.20
C PHE A 276 43.79 -4.76 23.95
N ALA A 277 44.84 -5.46 24.40
CA ALA A 277 44.88 -6.91 24.35
C ALA A 277 43.81 -7.53 25.28
N TRP A 278 43.43 -8.78 25.02
CA TRP A 278 42.42 -9.49 25.82
C TRP A 278 42.86 -9.78 27.25
N ASP A 279 44.18 -9.87 27.47
CA ASP A 279 44.85 -10.01 28.77
C ASP A 279 45.21 -8.67 29.43
N ASP A 280 44.90 -7.54 28.80
CA ASP A 280 45.13 -6.22 29.41
C ASP A 280 44.28 -6.04 30.68
N LYS A 281 44.92 -5.52 31.73
CA LYS A 281 44.32 -5.29 33.05
C LYS A 281 43.03 -4.45 32.98
N ARG A 282 42.90 -3.54 32.01
CA ARG A 282 41.71 -2.72 31.77
C ARG A 282 40.56 -3.55 31.20
N THR A 283 40.84 -4.36 30.17
CA THR A 283 39.86 -5.28 29.57
C THR A 283 39.31 -6.25 30.62
N ILE A 284 40.21 -6.86 31.41
CA ILE A 284 39.85 -7.76 32.50
C ILE A 284 39.06 -7.02 33.59
N ALA A 285 39.47 -5.82 33.99
CA ALA A 285 38.76 -5.04 35.01
C ALA A 285 37.32 -4.69 34.57
N CYS A 286 37.09 -4.33 33.30
CA CYS A 286 35.75 -4.09 32.78
C CYS A 286 34.87 -5.36 32.83
N PHE A 287 35.40 -6.54 32.50
CA PHE A 287 34.67 -7.81 32.67
C PHE A 287 34.38 -8.14 34.14
N VAL A 288 35.34 -7.92 35.05
CA VAL A 288 35.15 -8.17 36.50
C VAL A 288 34.11 -7.23 37.09
N VAL A 289 34.17 -5.93 36.76
CA VAL A 289 33.17 -4.93 37.18
C VAL A 289 31.79 -5.29 36.62
N ALA A 290 31.68 -5.65 35.34
CA ALA A 290 30.44 -6.12 34.75
C ALA A 290 29.86 -7.35 35.49
N GLY A 291 30.69 -8.36 35.74
CA GLY A 291 30.29 -9.58 36.46
C GLY A 291 29.81 -9.29 37.88
N VAL A 292 30.54 -8.48 38.66
CA VAL A 292 30.15 -8.09 40.02
C VAL A 292 28.84 -7.30 40.02
N LEU A 293 28.66 -6.36 39.09
CA LEU A 293 27.44 -5.55 39.00
C LEU A 293 26.22 -6.37 38.54
N VAL A 294 26.40 -7.31 37.60
CA VAL A 294 25.31 -8.22 37.16
C VAL A 294 24.95 -9.24 38.24
N ILE A 295 25.92 -9.76 38.99
CA ILE A 295 25.65 -10.61 40.17
C ILE A 295 24.90 -9.82 41.25
N GLY A 296 25.33 -8.56 41.50
CA GLY A 296 24.64 -7.63 42.38
C GLY A 296 23.19 -7.40 41.95
N PHE A 297 22.97 -7.12 40.66
CA PHE A 297 21.63 -6.96 40.09
C PHE A 297 20.77 -8.21 40.30
N VAL A 298 21.25 -9.41 39.95
CA VAL A 298 20.48 -10.65 40.13
C VAL A 298 20.12 -10.90 41.61
N ALA A 299 21.05 -10.64 42.53
CA ALA A 299 20.79 -10.76 43.97
C ALA A 299 19.77 -9.73 44.48
N GLU A 300 19.84 -8.50 43.97
CA GLU A 300 18.94 -7.40 44.31
C GLU A 300 17.51 -7.66 43.80
N GLN A 301 17.36 -8.09 42.55
CA GLN A 301 16.06 -8.47 41.97
C GLN A 301 15.43 -9.66 42.73
N TRP A 302 16.25 -10.62 43.20
CA TRP A 302 15.79 -11.70 44.07
C TRP A 302 15.34 -11.22 45.45
N TRP A 303 15.96 -10.16 45.99
CA TRP A 303 15.61 -9.56 47.28
C TRP A 303 14.33 -8.71 47.20
N MET A 304 14.14 -7.97 46.11
CA MET A 304 12.97 -7.11 45.87
C MET A 304 11.70 -7.87 45.44
N GLY A 305 11.83 -9.10 44.90
CA GLY A 305 10.69 -9.94 44.54
C GLY A 305 9.80 -9.30 43.47
N GLU A 306 8.48 -9.30 43.67
CA GLU A 306 7.52 -8.70 42.70
C GLU A 306 7.65 -7.16 42.58
N LYS A 307 8.45 -6.47 43.41
CA LYS A 307 8.75 -5.04 43.23
C LYS A 307 9.89 -4.77 42.23
N ALA A 308 10.76 -5.76 42.03
CA ALA A 308 11.97 -5.69 41.21
C ALA A 308 11.68 -5.27 39.76
N LEU A 309 12.62 -4.61 39.09
CA LEU A 309 12.56 -4.23 37.67
C LEU A 309 12.07 -5.39 36.77
N VAL A 310 12.55 -6.60 37.03
CA VAL A 310 12.07 -7.87 36.45
C VAL A 310 11.74 -8.87 37.58
N PRO A 311 10.45 -9.15 37.86
CA PRO A 311 10.04 -10.07 38.92
C PRO A 311 10.67 -11.48 38.78
N PRO A 312 11.28 -12.06 39.84
CA PRO A 312 11.92 -13.38 39.79
C PRO A 312 10.99 -14.53 39.40
N ARG A 313 9.66 -14.36 39.52
CA ARG A 313 8.64 -15.27 38.99
C ARG A 313 8.68 -15.31 37.46
N LEU A 314 8.59 -14.13 36.82
CA LEU A 314 8.64 -13.98 35.36
C LEU A 314 10.00 -14.33 34.78
N ALA A 315 11.09 -13.99 35.46
CA ALA A 315 12.44 -14.40 35.07
C ALA A 315 12.64 -15.93 35.06
N LYS A 316 11.78 -16.69 35.73
CA LYS A 316 11.78 -18.16 35.74
C LYS A 316 10.78 -18.78 34.75
N THR A 317 9.92 -17.97 34.11
CA THR A 317 8.93 -18.47 33.14
C THR A 317 9.62 -18.95 31.86
N ARG A 318 9.44 -20.25 31.56
CA ARG A 318 10.03 -20.94 30.41
C ARG A 318 9.94 -20.16 29.09
N VAL A 319 8.76 -19.62 28.77
CA VAL A 319 8.52 -18.86 27.53
C VAL A 319 9.30 -17.54 27.49
N ILE A 320 9.45 -16.84 28.61
CA ILE A 320 10.27 -15.61 28.68
C ILE A 320 11.74 -15.95 28.47
N ILE A 321 12.29 -16.92 29.22
CA ILE A 321 13.73 -17.29 29.14
C ILE A 321 14.11 -17.66 27.70
N PHE A 322 13.36 -18.59 27.10
CA PHE A 322 13.71 -19.10 25.78
C PHE A 322 13.28 -18.18 24.64
N GLY A 323 12.25 -17.34 24.82
CA GLY A 323 11.91 -16.27 23.89
C GLY A 323 12.95 -15.15 23.87
N ALA A 324 13.46 -14.75 25.03
CA ALA A 324 14.54 -13.78 25.17
C ALA A 324 15.85 -14.30 24.57
N PHE A 325 16.22 -15.56 24.86
CA PHE A 325 17.38 -16.20 24.24
C PHE A 325 17.23 -16.35 22.72
N PHE A 326 16.03 -16.66 22.23
CA PHE A 326 15.74 -16.72 20.79
C PHE A 326 15.97 -15.37 20.12
N GLY A 327 15.36 -14.30 20.67
CA GLY A 327 15.51 -12.93 20.17
C GLY A 327 16.97 -12.47 20.19
N PHE A 328 17.65 -12.61 21.32
CA PHE A 328 19.09 -12.32 21.45
C PHE A 328 19.91 -12.99 20.33
N CYS A 329 19.65 -14.26 20.03
CA CYS A 329 20.40 -15.01 19.02
C CYS A 329 20.02 -14.64 17.57
N LEU A 330 18.73 -14.48 17.27
CA LEU A 330 18.27 -14.19 15.92
C LEU A 330 18.61 -12.75 15.50
N ASP A 331 18.31 -11.77 16.36
CA ASP A 331 18.56 -10.36 16.05
C ASP A 331 20.06 -10.07 15.99
N SER A 332 20.88 -10.74 16.82
CA SER A 332 22.35 -10.76 16.66
C SER A 332 22.78 -11.11 15.23
N ALA A 333 22.18 -12.15 14.65
CA ALA A 333 22.50 -12.58 13.28
C ALA A 333 22.02 -11.57 12.24
N PHE A 334 20.78 -11.07 12.36
CA PHE A 334 20.23 -10.05 11.46
C PHE A 334 21.10 -8.80 11.42
N PHE A 335 21.38 -8.19 12.57
CA PHE A 335 22.13 -6.94 12.62
C PHE A 335 23.59 -7.10 12.19
N THR A 336 24.22 -8.26 12.46
CA THR A 336 25.56 -8.56 11.93
C THR A 336 25.56 -8.61 10.39
N LEU A 337 24.55 -9.22 9.76
CA LEU A 337 24.42 -9.17 8.29
C LEU A 337 24.12 -7.75 7.79
N ALA A 338 23.25 -7.01 8.48
CA ALA A 338 22.82 -5.67 8.07
C ALA A 338 23.97 -4.65 8.03
N TYR A 339 24.97 -4.77 8.91
CA TYR A 339 26.16 -3.92 8.90
C TYR A 339 27.21 -4.40 7.89
N TYR A 340 27.51 -5.71 7.84
CA TYR A 340 28.66 -6.21 7.08
C TYR A 340 28.36 -6.54 5.61
N VAL A 341 27.11 -6.76 5.20
CA VAL A 341 26.77 -6.98 3.77
C VAL A 341 26.90 -5.69 2.94
N PRO A 342 26.40 -4.51 3.38
CA PRO A 342 26.69 -3.24 2.70
C PRO A 342 28.19 -2.90 2.68
N LEU A 343 28.91 -3.15 3.78
CA LEU A 343 30.36 -2.96 3.84
C LEU A 343 31.09 -3.85 2.82
N TRP A 344 30.66 -5.10 2.64
CA TRP A 344 31.20 -5.98 1.60
C TRP A 344 31.01 -5.43 0.18
N PHE A 345 29.83 -4.88 -0.13
CA PHE A 345 29.59 -4.28 -1.45
C PHE A 345 30.48 -3.05 -1.69
N GLN A 346 30.66 -2.17 -0.70
CA GLN A 346 31.47 -0.96 -0.89
C GLN A 346 32.98 -1.27 -0.89
N ALA A 347 33.47 -2.05 0.08
CA ALA A 347 34.90 -2.32 0.24
C ALA A 347 35.45 -3.38 -0.74
N ILE A 348 34.68 -4.43 -1.08
CA ILE A 348 35.16 -5.56 -1.89
C ILE A 348 34.69 -5.49 -3.34
N GLN A 349 33.44 -5.08 -3.59
CA GLN A 349 32.90 -4.94 -4.95
C GLN A 349 33.09 -3.52 -5.52
N GLY A 350 33.67 -2.59 -4.76
CA GLY A 350 33.87 -1.19 -5.18
C GLY A 350 32.57 -0.43 -5.48
N ALA A 351 31.43 -0.91 -4.96
CA ALA A 351 30.13 -0.32 -5.25
C ALA A 351 29.98 1.05 -4.59
N THR A 352 29.28 1.97 -5.27
CA THR A 352 28.87 3.24 -4.65
C THR A 352 27.92 2.99 -3.45
N PRO A 353 27.77 3.94 -2.51
CA PRO A 353 26.79 3.81 -1.41
C PRO A 353 25.36 3.56 -1.91
N GLU A 354 24.97 4.22 -3.01
CA GLU A 354 23.70 4.01 -3.69
C GLU A 354 23.55 2.59 -4.24
N GLU A 355 24.54 2.10 -5.00
CA GLU A 355 24.54 0.71 -5.47
C GLU A 355 24.55 -0.29 -4.32
N SER A 356 25.28 -0.03 -3.24
CA SER A 356 25.29 -0.88 -2.05
C SER A 356 23.88 -0.99 -1.43
N GLY A 357 23.16 0.13 -1.32
CA GLY A 357 21.77 0.15 -0.88
C GLY A 357 20.85 -0.65 -1.82
N VAL A 358 21.01 -0.49 -3.14
CA VAL A 358 20.23 -1.22 -4.16
C VAL A 358 20.56 -2.72 -4.16
N ARG A 359 21.82 -3.13 -4.00
CA ARG A 359 22.25 -4.55 -3.93
C ARG A 359 21.77 -5.23 -2.64
N TYR A 360 21.60 -4.48 -1.54
CA TYR A 360 21.06 -4.98 -0.28
C TYR A 360 19.54 -5.24 -0.30
N LEU A 361 18.81 -4.68 -1.28
CA LEU A 361 17.36 -4.93 -1.44
C LEU A 361 16.98 -6.41 -1.53
N ALA A 362 17.90 -7.29 -1.95
CA ALA A 362 17.67 -8.73 -2.02
C ALA A 362 17.34 -9.35 -0.65
N LEU A 363 18.01 -8.93 0.43
CA LEU A 363 17.71 -9.36 1.80
C LEU A 363 16.40 -8.71 2.27
N CYS A 364 16.30 -7.39 2.08
CA CYS A 364 15.17 -6.58 2.49
C CYS A 364 13.81 -7.07 1.97
N LEU A 365 13.70 -7.35 0.66
CA LEU A 365 12.44 -7.76 0.04
C LEU A 365 12.01 -9.16 0.51
N ALA A 366 12.96 -10.06 0.76
CA ALA A 366 12.71 -11.37 1.30
C ALA A 366 12.24 -11.33 2.78
N PHE A 367 12.84 -10.44 3.57
CA PHE A 367 12.43 -10.12 4.94
C PHE A 367 11.01 -9.56 5.01
N ILE A 368 10.70 -8.52 4.21
CA ILE A 368 9.34 -7.94 4.14
C ILE A 368 8.32 -8.99 3.70
N LEU A 369 8.62 -9.82 2.70
CA LEU A 369 7.68 -10.84 2.24
C LEU A 369 7.35 -11.86 3.35
N THR A 370 8.36 -12.29 4.12
CA THR A 370 8.16 -13.36 5.11
C THR A 370 7.58 -12.88 6.43
N ILE A 371 7.86 -11.66 6.89
CA ILE A 371 7.23 -11.13 8.13
C ILE A 371 5.71 -11.00 7.98
N PHE A 372 5.21 -10.66 6.78
CA PHE A 372 3.78 -10.72 6.47
C PHE A 372 3.23 -12.15 6.45
N LEU A 373 3.90 -13.06 5.75
CA LEU A 373 3.46 -14.45 5.60
C LEU A 373 3.47 -15.21 6.93
N SER A 374 4.43 -14.95 7.82
CA SER A 374 4.48 -15.55 9.15
C SER A 374 3.46 -14.93 10.09
N GLY A 375 3.23 -13.61 10.05
CA GLY A 375 2.16 -12.97 10.81
C GLY A 375 0.78 -13.56 10.46
N TRP A 376 0.44 -13.56 9.18
CA TRP A 376 -0.79 -14.17 8.67
C TRP A 376 -0.86 -15.68 8.95
N GLY A 377 0.26 -16.39 8.81
CA GLY A 377 0.38 -17.81 9.09
C GLY A 377 0.12 -18.16 10.54
N VAL A 378 0.60 -17.36 11.49
CA VAL A 378 0.27 -17.49 12.92
C VAL A 378 -1.21 -17.23 13.17
N THR A 379 -1.79 -16.16 12.60
CA THR A 379 -3.23 -15.88 12.72
C THR A 379 -4.11 -17.01 12.16
N LYS A 380 -3.64 -17.75 11.15
CA LYS A 380 -4.39 -18.86 10.53
C LYS A 380 -4.17 -20.23 11.18
N THR A 381 -2.98 -20.48 11.76
CA THR A 381 -2.64 -21.79 12.34
C THR A 381 -2.73 -21.84 13.85
N GLY A 382 -2.58 -20.70 14.53
CA GLY A 382 -2.40 -20.61 15.97
C GLY A 382 -1.01 -21.02 16.47
N TYR A 383 0.00 -21.20 15.60
CA TYR A 383 1.33 -21.67 15.99
C TYR A 383 2.47 -20.76 15.51
N TYR A 384 3.20 -20.15 16.44
CA TYR A 384 4.41 -19.35 16.17
C TYR A 384 5.70 -20.18 16.00
N GLN A 385 5.82 -21.31 16.72
CA GLN A 385 7.05 -22.09 16.80
C GLN A 385 7.56 -22.62 15.43
N PRO A 386 6.71 -23.06 14.48
CA PRO A 386 7.17 -23.47 13.15
C PRO A 386 7.89 -22.36 12.38
N PHE A 387 7.46 -21.10 12.54
CA PHE A 387 8.09 -19.95 11.92
C PHE A 387 9.42 -19.56 12.59
N MET A 388 9.54 -19.77 13.92
CA MET A 388 10.82 -19.66 14.63
C MET A 388 11.84 -20.70 14.13
N LEU A 389 11.40 -21.94 13.90
CA LEU A 389 12.26 -23.02 13.39
C LEU A 389 12.68 -22.77 11.93
N ALA A 390 11.74 -22.42 11.07
CA ALA A 390 12.02 -22.07 9.68
C ALA A 390 13.00 -20.89 9.58
N GLY A 391 12.81 -19.87 10.42
CA GLY A 391 13.73 -18.75 10.54
C GLY A 391 15.14 -19.19 10.94
N THR A 392 15.27 -19.89 12.06
CA THR A 392 16.54 -20.46 12.57
C THR A 392 17.34 -21.16 11.45
N ILE A 393 16.68 -22.05 10.71
CA ILE A 393 17.30 -22.84 9.62
C ILE A 393 17.73 -21.92 8.47
N LEU A 394 16.83 -21.06 7.99
CA LEU A 394 17.08 -20.20 6.83
C LEU A 394 18.15 -19.13 7.10
N VAL A 395 18.16 -18.49 8.27
CA VAL A 395 19.21 -17.51 8.62
C VAL A 395 20.56 -18.19 8.76
N SER A 396 20.62 -19.38 9.40
CA SER A 396 21.86 -20.15 9.53
C SER A 396 22.46 -20.51 8.16
N ILE A 397 21.63 -20.99 7.24
CA ILE A 397 22.05 -21.33 5.87
C ILE A 397 22.45 -20.06 5.10
N GLY A 398 21.65 -18.99 5.17
CA GLY A 398 21.91 -17.74 4.45
C GLY A 398 23.21 -17.06 4.89
N ALA A 399 23.42 -16.90 6.20
CA ALA A 399 24.66 -16.36 6.76
C ALA A 399 25.88 -17.27 6.48
N GLY A 400 25.71 -18.59 6.58
CA GLY A 400 26.74 -19.56 6.23
C GLY A 400 27.16 -19.44 4.76
N LEU A 401 26.20 -19.32 3.83
CA LEU A 401 26.47 -19.12 2.41
C LEU A 401 27.14 -17.76 2.14
N LEU A 402 26.72 -16.68 2.80
CA LEU A 402 27.38 -15.36 2.69
C LEU A 402 28.84 -15.41 3.13
N SER A 403 29.20 -16.24 4.13
CA SER A 403 30.61 -16.45 4.51
C SER A 403 31.49 -17.11 3.44
N THR A 404 30.91 -17.66 2.37
CA THR A 404 31.65 -18.26 1.24
C THR A 404 31.99 -17.27 0.11
N LEU A 405 31.57 -16.01 0.22
CA LEU A 405 31.79 -15.00 -0.83
C LEU A 405 33.28 -14.71 -1.07
N LYS A 406 33.62 -14.54 -2.35
CA LYS A 406 34.95 -14.21 -2.85
C LYS A 406 34.88 -12.88 -3.60
N ILE A 407 36.03 -12.25 -3.85
CA ILE A 407 36.12 -11.01 -4.65
C ILE A 407 35.40 -11.16 -6.01
N SER A 408 35.52 -12.33 -6.65
CA SER A 408 34.88 -12.66 -7.93
C SER A 408 33.42 -13.14 -7.82
N SER A 409 32.76 -13.04 -6.67
CA SER A 409 31.38 -13.52 -6.48
C SER A 409 30.35 -12.57 -7.11
N GLY A 410 29.85 -12.95 -8.28
CA GLY A 410 28.79 -12.22 -8.98
C GLY A 410 27.40 -12.31 -8.33
N ALA A 411 26.45 -11.56 -8.91
CA ALA A 411 25.07 -11.45 -8.43
C ALA A 411 24.32 -12.79 -8.34
N ASN A 412 24.72 -13.78 -9.14
CA ASN A 412 24.22 -15.15 -9.10
C ASN A 412 24.49 -15.88 -7.76
N LEU A 413 25.38 -15.36 -6.90
CA LEU A 413 25.64 -15.88 -5.56
C LEU A 413 25.05 -14.97 -4.48
N TRP A 414 25.40 -13.68 -4.46
CA TRP A 414 24.99 -12.80 -3.35
C TRP A 414 23.51 -12.41 -3.36
N ILE A 415 22.78 -12.56 -4.47
CA ILE A 415 21.30 -12.42 -4.46
C ILE A 415 20.65 -13.59 -3.72
N PRO A 416 20.77 -14.87 -4.16
CA PRO A 416 20.08 -15.97 -3.50
C PRO A 416 20.52 -16.16 -2.04
N PHE A 417 21.79 -15.90 -1.69
CA PHE A 417 22.26 -16.02 -0.31
C PHE A 417 21.58 -15.00 0.62
N GLN A 418 21.47 -13.74 0.17
CA GLN A 418 20.71 -12.70 0.88
C GLN A 418 19.21 -13.01 0.95
N VAL A 419 18.61 -13.54 -0.12
CA VAL A 419 17.19 -13.93 -0.11
C VAL A 419 16.95 -15.01 0.93
N ILE A 420 17.78 -16.07 0.98
CA ILE A 420 17.66 -17.15 1.98
C ILE A 420 17.76 -16.58 3.40
N ALA A 421 18.73 -15.70 3.68
CA ALA A 421 18.86 -15.05 4.98
C ALA A 421 17.62 -14.19 5.32
N GLY A 422 17.18 -13.33 4.38
CA GLY A 422 16.03 -12.43 4.57
C GLY A 422 14.72 -13.18 4.81
N LEU A 423 14.45 -14.25 4.04
CA LEU A 423 13.31 -15.14 4.24
C LEU A 423 13.29 -15.73 5.67
N GLY A 424 14.47 -16.05 6.21
CA GLY A 424 14.61 -16.55 7.57
C GLY A 424 14.32 -15.50 8.63
N ILE A 425 14.97 -14.33 8.53
CA ILE A 425 14.85 -13.23 9.50
C ILE A 425 13.38 -12.81 9.60
N GLY A 426 12.74 -12.54 8.45
CA GLY A 426 11.37 -12.02 8.42
C GLY A 426 10.35 -12.98 9.04
N ALA A 427 10.48 -14.28 8.77
CA ALA A 427 9.59 -15.29 9.34
C ALA A 427 9.62 -15.34 10.88
N SER A 428 10.75 -14.99 11.50
CA SER A 428 11.02 -15.28 12.92
C SER A 428 11.14 -14.07 13.85
N THR A 429 11.46 -12.87 13.35
CA THR A 429 11.75 -11.67 14.17
C THR A 429 10.67 -11.33 15.21
N GLN A 430 9.39 -11.46 14.86
CA GLN A 430 8.27 -11.10 15.76
C GLN A 430 7.81 -12.24 16.69
N GLN A 431 8.30 -13.46 16.48
CA GLN A 431 7.68 -14.65 17.07
C GLN A 431 7.91 -14.79 18.58
N ALA A 432 9.05 -14.31 19.10
CA ALA A 432 9.34 -14.33 20.54
C ALA A 432 8.38 -13.43 21.34
N ALA A 433 8.06 -12.24 20.82
CA ALA A 433 7.09 -11.34 21.43
C ALA A 433 5.66 -11.94 21.42
N VAL A 434 5.24 -12.51 20.29
CA VAL A 434 3.93 -13.20 20.16
C VAL A 434 3.83 -14.42 21.09
N ALA A 435 4.90 -15.20 21.23
CA ALA A 435 4.94 -16.34 22.14
C ALA A 435 4.70 -15.92 23.60
N VAL A 436 5.31 -14.82 24.04
CA VAL A 436 5.10 -14.25 25.37
C VAL A 436 3.69 -13.66 25.54
N GLN A 437 3.21 -12.86 24.59
CA GLN A 437 1.88 -12.25 24.63
C GLN A 437 0.75 -13.29 24.73
N SER A 438 0.92 -14.46 24.09
CA SER A 438 -0.02 -15.59 24.11
C SER A 438 0.17 -16.59 25.27
N SER A 439 1.11 -16.32 26.19
CA SER A 439 1.49 -17.27 27.26
C SER A 439 1.54 -16.68 28.67
N LEU A 440 1.29 -15.39 28.84
CA LEU A 440 1.20 -14.71 30.14
C LEU A 440 -0.21 -14.19 30.39
N GLU A 441 -0.53 -13.94 31.66
CA GLU A 441 -1.71 -13.20 32.09
C GLU A 441 -1.57 -11.71 31.72
N GLU A 442 -2.67 -11.00 31.46
CA GLU A 442 -2.64 -9.63 30.90
C GLU A 442 -1.76 -8.65 31.71
N ALA A 443 -1.75 -8.78 33.05
CA ALA A 443 -0.94 -7.96 33.94
C ALA A 443 0.58 -8.19 33.77
N ASP A 444 1.00 -9.39 33.38
CA ASP A 444 2.40 -9.78 33.20
C ASP A 444 2.91 -9.56 31.76
N VAL A 445 2.00 -9.54 30.76
CA VAL A 445 2.36 -9.44 29.32
C VAL A 445 3.32 -8.28 29.04
N ALA A 446 3.04 -7.09 29.57
CA ALA A 446 3.87 -5.91 29.33
C ALA A 446 5.31 -6.07 29.85
N ILE A 447 5.48 -6.69 31.03
CA ILE A 447 6.79 -6.94 31.64
C ILE A 447 7.52 -8.04 30.87
N GLY A 448 6.84 -9.13 30.53
CA GLY A 448 7.44 -10.22 29.75
C GLY A 448 7.92 -9.78 28.37
N VAL A 449 7.15 -8.95 27.67
CA VAL A 449 7.54 -8.39 26.36
C VAL A 449 8.72 -7.43 26.52
N ALA A 450 8.76 -6.58 27.56
CA ALA A 450 9.89 -5.70 27.82
C ALA A 450 11.20 -6.47 28.07
N VAL A 451 11.15 -7.61 28.75
CA VAL A 451 12.32 -8.50 28.93
C VAL A 451 12.80 -9.06 27.59
N VAL A 452 11.89 -9.54 26.73
CA VAL A 452 12.28 -10.04 25.39
C VAL A 452 12.91 -8.92 24.56
N LEU A 453 12.27 -7.75 24.50
CA LEU A 453 12.79 -6.59 23.74
C LEU A 453 14.17 -6.13 24.23
N PHE A 454 14.40 -6.14 25.55
CA PHE A 454 15.72 -5.85 26.12
C PHE A 454 16.79 -6.82 25.57
N PHE A 455 16.52 -8.12 25.54
CA PHE A 455 17.44 -9.11 24.97
C PHE A 455 17.57 -9.01 23.43
N GLN A 456 16.52 -8.61 22.72
CA GLN A 456 16.56 -8.29 21.28
C GLN A 456 17.42 -7.06 20.96
N CYS A 457 17.67 -6.15 21.91
CA CYS A 457 18.65 -5.06 21.75
C CYS A 457 20.06 -5.48 22.22
N PHE A 458 20.15 -6.23 23.33
CA PHE A 458 21.41 -6.67 23.92
C PHE A 458 22.21 -7.60 23.00
N GLY A 459 21.51 -8.48 22.26
CA GLY A 459 22.09 -9.38 21.26
C GLY A 459 22.85 -8.63 20.16
N PRO A 460 22.17 -7.85 19.30
CA PRO A 460 22.78 -6.99 18.28
C PRO A 460 23.97 -6.17 18.80
N THR A 461 23.84 -5.54 19.97
CA THR A 461 24.95 -4.77 20.56
C THR A 461 26.18 -5.64 20.80
N THR A 462 25.99 -6.80 21.41
CA THR A 462 27.06 -7.76 21.70
C THR A 462 27.66 -8.33 20.41
N ALA A 463 26.82 -8.73 19.46
CA ALA A 463 27.22 -9.39 18.22
C ALA A 463 27.95 -8.45 17.25
N ILE A 464 27.50 -7.19 17.08
CA ILE A 464 28.21 -6.17 16.29
C ILE A 464 29.59 -5.92 16.90
N THR A 465 29.69 -5.85 18.23
CA THR A 465 30.95 -5.61 18.94
C THR A 465 31.93 -6.77 18.74
N VAL A 466 31.48 -8.02 18.92
CA VAL A 466 32.27 -9.23 18.63
C VAL A 466 32.66 -9.31 17.15
N ALA A 467 31.75 -8.96 16.23
CA ALA A 467 32.04 -8.91 14.80
C ALA A 467 33.11 -7.87 14.45
N GLN A 468 33.10 -6.68 15.09
CA GLN A 468 34.16 -5.67 14.93
C GLN A 468 35.50 -6.17 15.45
N ALA A 469 35.53 -6.83 16.62
CA ALA A 469 36.77 -7.41 17.15
C ALA A 469 37.33 -8.51 16.24
N VAL A 470 36.46 -9.38 15.68
CA VAL A 470 36.84 -10.40 14.68
C VAL A 470 37.33 -9.74 13.39
N PHE A 471 36.64 -8.74 12.88
CA PHE A 471 37.01 -8.02 11.66
C PHE A 471 38.37 -7.31 11.80
N ALA A 472 38.53 -6.46 12.83
CA ALA A 472 39.73 -5.67 13.04
C ALA A 472 40.97 -6.55 13.31
N SER A 473 40.84 -7.59 14.13
CA SER A 473 41.95 -8.52 14.40
C SER A 473 42.33 -9.36 13.17
N THR A 474 41.35 -9.86 12.41
CA THR A 474 41.61 -10.62 11.16
C THR A 474 42.24 -9.74 10.08
N LEU A 475 41.76 -8.50 9.92
CA LEU A 475 42.30 -7.54 8.97
C LEU A 475 43.75 -7.16 9.32
N THR A 476 43.99 -6.77 10.57
CA THR A 476 45.31 -6.29 11.02
C THR A 476 46.36 -7.40 10.95
N SER A 477 46.06 -8.58 11.51
CA SER A 477 46.97 -9.73 11.44
C SER A 477 47.19 -10.23 10.02
N GLY A 478 46.14 -10.19 9.18
CA GLY A 478 46.23 -10.56 7.77
C GLY A 478 47.09 -9.61 6.94
N ILE A 479 46.98 -8.29 7.14
CA ILE A 479 47.81 -7.31 6.42
C ILE A 479 49.27 -7.45 6.85
N ILE A 480 49.55 -7.48 8.17
CA ILE A 480 50.91 -7.67 8.71
C ILE A 480 51.57 -8.96 8.18
N SER A 481 50.80 -10.03 8.00
CA SER A 481 51.34 -11.33 7.55
C SER A 481 51.50 -11.46 6.03
N ASN A 482 50.77 -10.69 5.22
CA ASN A 482 50.68 -10.91 3.75
C ASN A 482 51.02 -9.68 2.90
N VAL A 483 51.13 -8.48 3.47
CA VAL A 483 51.36 -7.22 2.75
C VAL A 483 52.56 -6.48 3.35
N PRO A 484 53.80 -6.84 2.96
CA PRO A 484 55.00 -6.23 3.53
C PRO A 484 55.12 -4.74 3.15
N GLY A 485 55.52 -3.92 4.13
CA GLY A 485 55.79 -2.48 3.95
C GLY A 485 54.68 -1.53 4.39
N VAL A 486 53.51 -2.04 4.80
CA VAL A 486 52.41 -1.21 5.34
C VAL A 486 52.57 -1.03 6.85
N ASP A 487 52.50 0.22 7.32
CA ASP A 487 52.52 0.57 8.75
C ASP A 487 51.16 0.24 9.42
N PRO A 488 51.15 -0.54 10.53
CA PRO A 488 49.94 -0.77 11.33
C PRO A 488 49.20 0.50 11.78
N GLU A 489 49.89 1.62 12.05
CA GLU A 489 49.21 2.88 12.37
C GLU A 489 48.52 3.50 11.16
N ALA A 490 49.12 3.41 9.96
CA ALA A 490 48.47 3.89 8.74
C ALA A 490 47.16 3.14 8.44
N ILE A 491 47.12 1.82 8.73
CA ILE A 491 45.89 1.01 8.62
C ILE A 491 44.80 1.56 9.56
N ARG A 492 45.12 1.78 10.84
CA ARG A 492 44.16 2.22 11.88
C ARG A 492 43.53 3.58 11.56
N ASN A 493 44.35 4.50 11.05
CA ASN A 493 43.97 5.89 10.78
C ASN A 493 43.44 6.13 9.34
N SER A 494 43.15 5.06 8.58
CA SER A 494 42.60 5.14 7.22
C SER A 494 41.07 5.05 7.19
N GLY A 495 40.47 5.46 6.06
CA GLY A 495 39.06 5.19 5.76
C GLY A 495 38.83 3.78 5.18
N ALA A 496 37.63 3.24 5.38
CA ALA A 496 37.28 1.89 4.93
C ALA A 496 37.37 1.68 3.41
N THR A 497 37.27 2.74 2.58
CA THR A 497 37.51 2.63 1.13
C THR A 497 38.91 3.10 0.70
N GLN A 498 39.64 3.76 1.60
CA GLN A 498 40.96 4.37 1.37
C GLN A 498 42.13 3.42 1.64
N LEU A 499 41.91 2.26 2.28
CA LEU A 499 42.95 1.24 2.50
C LEU A 499 43.72 0.84 1.23
N ARG A 500 43.09 0.93 0.06
CA ARG A 500 43.72 0.69 -1.25
C ARG A 500 44.83 1.69 -1.59
N ASP A 501 44.76 2.90 -1.04
CA ASP A 501 45.66 4.01 -1.36
C ASP A 501 46.96 3.92 -0.50
N LEU A 502 47.03 2.97 0.44
CA LEU A 502 48.20 2.64 1.26
C LEU A 502 49.12 1.57 0.65
N VAL A 503 48.74 0.95 -0.47
CA VAL A 503 49.46 -0.20 -1.07
C VAL A 503 49.86 0.07 -2.51
N SER A 504 50.96 -0.58 -2.94
CA SER A 504 51.32 -0.61 -4.36
C SER A 504 50.25 -1.35 -5.19
N PRO A 505 50.07 -1.03 -6.49
CA PRO A 505 49.11 -1.72 -7.35
C PRO A 505 49.28 -3.24 -7.38
N ASP A 506 50.53 -3.72 -7.31
CA ASP A 506 50.87 -5.14 -7.28
C ASP A 506 50.40 -5.86 -5.99
N GLN A 507 50.31 -5.12 -4.88
CA GLN A 507 49.85 -5.63 -3.58
C GLN A 507 48.34 -5.53 -3.39
N PHE A 508 47.63 -4.69 -4.17
CA PHE A 508 46.20 -4.44 -4.03
C PHE A 508 45.35 -5.72 -4.07
N GLY A 509 45.69 -6.66 -4.96
CA GLY A 509 44.99 -7.96 -5.05
C GLY A 509 45.11 -8.82 -3.78
N THR A 510 46.23 -8.72 -3.06
CA THR A 510 46.47 -9.43 -1.79
C THR A 510 45.74 -8.74 -0.63
N LEU A 511 45.81 -7.41 -0.56
CA LEU A 511 45.04 -6.61 0.41
C LEU A 511 43.54 -6.91 0.31
N LEU A 512 42.99 -6.94 -0.91
CA LEU A 512 41.56 -7.19 -1.14
C LEU A 512 41.13 -8.62 -0.75
N GLN A 513 42.04 -9.60 -0.84
CA GLN A 513 41.81 -10.97 -0.35
C GLN A 513 41.76 -11.03 1.18
N VAL A 514 42.71 -10.35 1.85
CA VAL A 514 42.71 -10.22 3.32
C VAL A 514 41.45 -9.52 3.81
N TYR A 515 41.05 -8.41 3.16
CA TYR A 515 39.84 -7.66 3.51
C TYR A 515 38.57 -8.51 3.30
N ASN A 516 38.45 -9.20 2.16
CA ASN A 516 37.32 -10.12 1.92
C ASN A 516 37.27 -11.24 2.98
N HIS A 517 38.41 -11.77 3.41
CA HIS A 517 38.46 -12.75 4.49
C HIS A 517 38.01 -12.15 5.83
N ALA A 518 38.51 -10.96 6.21
CA ALA A 518 38.12 -10.28 7.44
C ALA A 518 36.60 -10.01 7.52
N ILE A 519 35.97 -9.59 6.42
CA ILE A 519 34.50 -9.40 6.37
C ILE A 519 33.77 -10.74 6.40
N THR A 520 34.15 -11.73 5.58
CA THR A 520 33.41 -13.02 5.54
C THR A 520 33.46 -13.80 6.85
N ARG A 521 34.47 -13.55 7.70
CA ARG A 521 34.53 -14.09 9.08
C ARG A 521 33.44 -13.50 10.00
N THR A 522 32.91 -12.30 9.77
CA THR A 522 31.79 -11.77 10.57
C THR A 522 30.45 -12.43 10.19
N PHE A 523 30.28 -12.85 8.93
CA PHE A 523 29.12 -13.66 8.52
C PHE A 523 29.09 -15.03 9.21
N ILE A 524 30.24 -15.57 9.63
CA ILE A 524 30.30 -16.78 10.48
C ILE A 524 29.76 -16.49 11.88
N VAL A 525 30.02 -15.31 12.46
CA VAL A 525 29.41 -14.89 13.74
C VAL A 525 27.89 -14.86 13.60
N ALA A 526 27.36 -14.28 12.53
CA ALA A 526 25.93 -14.30 12.24
C ALA A 526 25.38 -15.74 12.09
N ALA A 527 26.08 -16.63 11.39
CA ALA A 527 25.66 -18.02 11.23
C ALA A 527 25.66 -18.82 12.55
N VAL A 528 26.64 -18.60 13.43
CA VAL A 528 26.71 -19.23 14.75
C VAL A 528 25.58 -18.74 15.66
N MET A 529 25.32 -17.43 15.67
CA MET A 529 24.21 -16.85 16.45
C MET A 529 22.84 -17.36 15.94
N ALA A 530 22.65 -17.41 14.62
CA ALA A 530 21.44 -17.98 14.02
C ALA A 530 21.28 -19.48 14.35
N ALA A 531 22.36 -20.27 14.35
CA ALA A 531 22.28 -21.68 14.70
C ALA A 531 21.95 -21.89 16.19
N ALA A 532 22.48 -21.03 17.07
CA ALA A 532 22.22 -21.08 18.50
C ALA A 532 20.74 -20.83 18.85
N SER A 533 19.99 -20.05 18.06
CA SER A 533 18.57 -19.76 18.35
C SER A 533 17.69 -21.00 18.40
N VAL A 534 18.13 -22.15 17.84
CA VAL A 534 17.42 -23.45 17.94
C VAL A 534 17.12 -23.86 19.39
N ILE A 535 17.98 -23.49 20.35
CA ILE A 535 17.78 -23.74 21.78
C ILE A 535 16.57 -22.97 22.28
N GLY A 536 16.39 -21.73 21.83
CA GLY A 536 15.19 -20.92 22.10
C GLY A 536 13.93 -21.54 21.48
N VAL A 537 14.00 -22.05 20.24
CA VAL A 537 12.87 -22.71 19.57
C VAL A 537 12.40 -23.95 20.33
N ALA A 538 13.31 -24.88 20.65
CA ALA A 538 13.00 -26.07 21.44
C ALA A 538 12.56 -25.72 22.87
N GLY A 539 13.15 -24.66 23.41
CA GLY A 539 12.90 -24.13 24.74
C GLY A 539 11.50 -23.56 24.92
N VAL A 540 10.98 -22.72 24.01
CA VAL A 540 9.62 -22.16 24.12
C VAL A 540 8.55 -23.27 24.02
N GLY A 541 8.73 -24.22 23.09
CA GLY A 541 7.83 -25.37 22.91
C GLY A 541 6.63 -25.10 21.99
N LEU A 542 5.89 -26.17 21.67
CA LEU A 542 4.73 -26.11 20.78
C LEU A 542 3.44 -25.86 21.58
N LYS A 543 3.04 -24.59 21.71
CA LYS A 543 1.73 -24.19 22.24
C LYS A 543 0.87 -23.61 21.11
N LYS A 544 -0.40 -24.02 21.03
CA LYS A 544 -1.41 -23.38 20.17
C LYS A 544 -1.99 -22.15 20.89
N ILE A 545 -2.15 -21.04 20.20
CA ILE A 545 -2.92 -19.88 20.65
C ILE A 545 -4.42 -20.25 20.61
N PRO A 546 -5.23 -19.96 21.65
CA PRO A 546 -6.70 -20.13 21.62
C PRO A 546 -7.36 -19.34 20.48
N GLY A 547 -8.49 -19.81 19.96
CA GLY A 547 -9.29 -19.07 18.97
C GLY A 547 -10.54 -18.41 19.57
N GLU A 548 -11.08 -17.38 18.91
CA GLU A 548 -12.36 -16.73 19.27
C GLU A 548 -13.57 -17.70 19.38
N GLY A 549 -13.46 -18.88 18.78
CA GLY A 549 -14.47 -19.94 18.85
C GLY A 549 -14.30 -20.91 20.04
N ASP A 550 -13.14 -20.89 20.71
CA ASP A 550 -12.85 -21.71 21.88
C ASP A 550 -13.33 -20.97 23.16
N GLU A 551 -12.99 -19.68 23.31
CA GLU A 551 -13.40 -18.84 24.46
C GLU A 551 -14.93 -18.80 24.67
N LYS A 552 -15.72 -18.84 23.59
CA LYS A 552 -17.18 -18.87 23.69
C LYS A 552 -17.72 -20.15 24.33
N LYS A 553 -17.07 -21.30 24.08
CA LYS A 553 -17.47 -22.58 24.69
C LYS A 553 -17.15 -22.60 26.18
N ASP A 554 -16.01 -22.06 26.58
CA ASP A 554 -15.62 -21.97 27.98
C ASP A 554 -16.50 -20.96 28.75
N ALA A 555 -16.88 -19.85 28.10
CA ALA A 555 -17.80 -18.85 28.67
C ALA A 555 -19.25 -19.35 28.79
N GLU A 556 -19.74 -20.17 27.85
CA GLU A 556 -21.05 -20.81 27.94
C GLU A 556 -21.04 -21.99 28.93
N GLY A 557 -19.97 -22.78 28.97
CA GLY A 557 -19.82 -23.95 29.84
C GLY A 557 -19.75 -23.64 31.34
N ASN A 558 -19.33 -22.42 31.72
CA ASN A 558 -19.14 -22.04 33.12
C ASN A 558 -20.40 -21.43 33.78
N ARG A 559 -21.57 -21.47 33.12
CA ARG A 559 -22.86 -21.03 33.71
C ARG A 559 -23.60 -22.18 34.40
N ASN A 560 -23.08 -22.63 35.55
CA ASN A 560 -23.78 -23.63 36.37
C ASN A 560 -23.77 -23.23 37.88
N PRO A 561 -24.88 -22.68 38.42
CA PRO A 561 -24.88 -21.99 39.71
C PRO A 561 -25.10 -22.94 40.91
N GLN A 562 -24.12 -23.78 41.25
CA GLN A 562 -24.18 -24.56 42.50
C GLN A 562 -22.81 -25.05 43.03
N LYS A 563 -22.13 -24.21 43.83
CA LYS A 563 -21.33 -24.66 45.00
C LYS A 563 -20.89 -23.52 45.91
N GLU A 564 -21.63 -23.29 46.98
CA GLU A 564 -21.08 -22.62 48.17
C GLU A 564 -20.21 -23.61 48.97
N SER A 565 -19.08 -23.16 49.52
CA SER A 565 -18.36 -23.87 50.60
C SER A 565 -17.43 -22.93 51.38
N VAL A 566 -18.06 -22.10 52.21
CA VAL A 566 -17.65 -21.67 53.56
C VAL A 566 -16.23 -22.05 54.03
N ILE A 567 -15.38 -21.03 54.21
CA ILE A 567 -14.40 -20.80 55.30
C ILE A 567 -13.42 -21.93 55.68
N SER A 568 -12.11 -21.65 55.58
CA SER A 568 -11.22 -21.65 56.77
C SER A 568 -9.81 -21.08 56.49
N VAL A 569 -9.24 -20.45 57.52
CA VAL A 569 -7.83 -20.02 57.59
C VAL A 569 -7.08 -21.00 58.48
N GLN A 570 -5.94 -21.53 58.03
CA GLN A 570 -4.97 -22.16 58.94
C GLN A 570 -3.53 -22.08 58.39
N SER A 571 -2.57 -22.22 59.30
CA SER A 571 -1.16 -21.89 59.08
C SER A 571 -0.24 -23.13 59.13
N THR A 572 0.86 -23.06 58.38
CA THR A 572 2.19 -23.64 58.68
C THR A 572 2.28 -25.05 59.29
N THR A 573 2.95 -26.00 58.60
CA THR A 573 4.27 -26.57 59.00
C THR A 573 4.59 -27.94 58.35
N SER A 574 5.79 -28.04 57.76
CA SER A 574 6.67 -29.23 57.54
C SER A 574 6.09 -30.65 57.38
N CYS A 575 6.44 -31.32 56.27
CA CYS A 575 7.30 -32.52 56.36
C CYS A 575 8.10 -32.84 55.08
N ARG A 576 9.16 -33.66 55.24
CA ARG A 576 10.02 -34.23 54.17
C ARG A 576 9.67 -35.72 53.97
N VAL A 577 10.10 -36.34 52.85
CA VAL A 577 10.98 -37.57 52.79
C VAL A 577 10.91 -38.34 51.43
N LYS A 578 12.10 -38.72 50.93
CA LYS A 578 12.50 -39.79 49.96
C LYS A 578 11.75 -40.04 48.62
N ILE A 579 12.51 -39.85 47.54
CA ILE A 579 13.00 -40.90 46.58
C ILE A 579 12.21 -42.22 46.51
N VAL A 580 11.68 -42.56 45.32
CA VAL A 580 11.79 -43.88 44.63
C VAL A 580 11.62 -43.66 43.12
N SER A 581 12.40 -44.36 42.28
CA SER A 581 12.13 -44.54 40.84
C SER A 581 11.56 -45.94 40.58
N PRO A 582 10.51 -46.11 39.77
CA PRO A 582 10.18 -47.40 39.16
C PRO A 582 10.78 -47.48 37.75
N MET A 583 11.77 -48.35 37.59
CA MET A 583 12.17 -48.88 36.28
C MET A 583 11.36 -50.17 36.04
N THR A 584 10.57 -50.23 34.98
CA THR A 584 9.83 -51.45 34.60
C THR A 584 10.43 -52.02 33.31
N VAL A 585 10.68 -53.33 33.31
CA VAL A 585 11.45 -54.06 32.27
C VAL A 585 10.64 -55.27 31.80
N TYR A 586 11.12 -55.94 30.73
CA TYR A 586 10.76 -57.26 30.19
C TYR A 586 9.76 -57.27 29.01
N PRO A 587 9.89 -58.22 28.05
CA PRO A 587 11.16 -58.63 27.39
C PRO A 587 11.06 -59.08 25.91
N ALA A 588 12.22 -59.19 25.22
CA ALA A 588 12.61 -60.27 24.25
C ALA A 588 11.70 -60.50 22.99
N VAL A 589 12.06 -61.18 21.88
CA VAL A 589 13.26 -61.80 21.26
C VAL A 589 12.90 -61.95 19.74
N ARG A 590 13.70 -62.03 18.67
CA ARG A 590 15.12 -62.21 18.22
C ARG A 590 15.18 -61.57 16.79
N SER A 591 16.24 -61.47 15.99
CA SER A 591 17.72 -61.31 16.08
C SER A 591 18.24 -61.26 14.62
N GLY A 592 19.32 -60.57 14.24
CA GLY A 592 20.32 -59.86 15.02
C GLY A 592 21.36 -59.14 14.12
N SER A 593 22.62 -59.16 14.58
CA SER A 593 23.91 -58.70 13.99
C SER A 593 24.00 -58.49 12.45
N SER A 594 24.79 -57.54 11.90
CA SER A 594 26.05 -56.97 12.42
C SER A 594 26.47 -55.62 11.78
N GLN A 595 27.32 -54.87 12.52
CA GLN A 595 28.44 -54.01 12.06
C GLN A 595 28.22 -52.68 11.32
N LEU A 596 29.21 -51.79 11.56
CA LEU A 596 29.38 -50.43 11.04
C LEU A 596 30.08 -50.42 9.67
N LEU A 597 29.92 -49.37 8.86
CA LEU A 597 31.05 -48.49 8.49
C LEU A 597 30.60 -47.13 7.88
N THR A 598 31.57 -46.30 7.49
CA THR A 598 31.51 -44.82 7.41
C THR A 598 31.73 -44.26 5.98
N ILE A 599 30.99 -43.19 5.60
CA ILE A 599 31.24 -42.22 4.47
C ILE A 599 31.42 -42.79 3.03
N PRO A 600 31.49 -41.99 1.93
CA PRO A 600 31.04 -40.61 1.67
C PRO A 600 30.21 -40.40 0.36
N VAL A 601 29.64 -39.18 0.23
CA VAL A 601 29.33 -38.31 -0.95
C VAL A 601 29.35 -38.86 -2.41
N THR A 602 28.39 -38.33 -3.20
CA THR A 602 28.32 -38.12 -4.69
C THR A 602 27.63 -39.12 -5.63
N THR A 603 26.77 -38.55 -6.49
CA THR A 603 26.29 -39.01 -7.82
C THR A 603 25.52 -40.33 -7.96
N CYS A 604 24.24 -40.25 -8.34
CA CYS A 604 23.84 -40.62 -9.71
C CYS A 604 22.47 -40.01 -10.11
N LEU A 605 22.16 -40.07 -11.40
CA LEU A 605 20.90 -39.61 -12.02
C LEU A 605 19.96 -40.79 -12.33
N SER A 606 18.69 -40.43 -12.57
CA SER A 606 17.71 -41.12 -13.42
C SER A 606 16.79 -42.22 -12.82
N HIS A 607 15.57 -42.22 -13.37
CA HIS A 607 14.52 -43.25 -13.36
C HIS A 607 14.09 -43.96 -12.06
N THR A 608 12.97 -43.47 -11.51
CA THR A 608 11.75 -44.30 -11.49
C THR A 608 10.52 -43.41 -11.67
N ALA A 609 9.52 -43.86 -12.42
CA ALA A 609 8.35 -43.04 -12.79
C ALA A 609 7.14 -43.33 -11.88
N LEU A 610 6.36 -42.29 -11.58
CA LEU A 610 5.03 -42.41 -10.99
C LEU A 610 4.00 -41.70 -11.88
N HIS A 611 2.82 -42.28 -11.97
CA HIS A 611 1.85 -42.04 -13.04
C HIS A 611 1.00 -40.77 -12.80
N PRO A 612 0.73 -39.93 -13.82
CA PRO A 612 0.12 -38.60 -13.64
C PRO A 612 -1.42 -38.63 -13.47
N SER A 613 -1.96 -39.62 -12.75
CA SER A 613 -3.41 -39.86 -12.61
C SER A 613 -3.94 -39.71 -11.18
N VAL A 614 -3.23 -38.99 -10.31
CA VAL A 614 -3.64 -38.72 -8.91
C VAL A 614 -3.56 -37.22 -8.56
N LEU A 615 -3.09 -36.36 -9.48
CA LEU A 615 -2.91 -34.92 -9.23
C LEU A 615 -4.04 -34.02 -9.76
N ASN A 616 -4.99 -34.56 -10.54
CA ASN A 616 -6.08 -33.77 -11.13
C ASN A 616 -7.27 -33.59 -10.17
N ASP A 617 -7.61 -34.60 -9.36
CA ASP A 617 -8.87 -34.66 -8.61
C ASP A 617 -8.90 -33.80 -7.32
N ILE A 618 -7.88 -32.96 -7.11
CA ILE A 618 -7.76 -32.04 -5.95
C ILE A 618 -7.79 -30.56 -6.41
N LEU A 619 -7.78 -30.27 -7.72
CA LEU A 619 -7.68 -28.90 -8.26
C LEU A 619 -8.75 -28.54 -9.31
N THR A 620 -9.95 -29.13 -9.22
CA THR A 620 -11.08 -28.87 -10.12
C THR A 620 -12.36 -28.42 -9.39
N ILE A 621 -12.35 -27.18 -8.88
CA ILE A 621 -13.58 -26.40 -8.67
C ILE A 621 -13.35 -24.98 -9.24
N ASP A 622 -13.95 -24.70 -10.39
CA ASP A 622 -14.09 -23.39 -11.06
C ASP A 622 -15.58 -23.35 -11.44
N PHE A 623 -16.42 -22.45 -10.91
CA PHE A 623 -16.75 -21.12 -11.45
C PHE A 623 -17.91 -20.50 -10.59
N PRO A 624 -18.38 -19.26 -10.80
CA PRO A 624 -17.72 -17.99 -10.46
C PRO A 624 -18.61 -17.12 -9.52
N PHE A 625 -18.31 -15.81 -9.40
CA PHE A 625 -19.15 -14.77 -8.76
C PHE A 625 -19.57 -14.97 -7.28
N SER A 626 -18.62 -14.76 -6.36
CA SER A 626 -18.90 -13.99 -5.13
C SER A 626 -17.62 -13.29 -4.64
N GLY A 627 -17.75 -12.14 -3.97
CA GLY A 627 -16.59 -11.36 -3.50
C GLY A 627 -16.54 -9.88 -3.91
N ASN A 628 -17.69 -9.21 -4.08
CA ASN A 628 -17.79 -7.75 -4.04
C ASN A 628 -18.82 -7.35 -2.95
N PRO A 629 -18.52 -6.46 -2.00
CA PRO A 629 -19.48 -6.06 -0.96
C PRO A 629 -20.77 -5.43 -1.52
N ASP A 630 -20.68 -4.72 -2.65
CA ASP A 630 -21.83 -4.05 -3.28
C ASP A 630 -22.85 -5.02 -3.93
N LEU A 631 -22.61 -6.34 -3.91
CA LEU A 631 -23.48 -7.32 -4.58
C LEU A 631 -24.81 -7.61 -3.83
N GLN A 632 -25.13 -6.90 -2.74
CA GLN A 632 -26.40 -7.05 -2.04
C GLN A 632 -27.61 -6.41 -2.77
N ALA A 633 -27.38 -5.54 -3.76
CA ALA A 633 -28.43 -4.78 -4.45
C ALA A 633 -29.48 -5.61 -5.21
N VAL A 634 -29.28 -6.93 -5.38
CA VAL A 634 -30.23 -7.84 -6.07
C VAL A 634 -30.83 -8.89 -5.10
N VAL A 635 -30.47 -8.88 -3.82
CA VAL A 635 -31.06 -9.76 -2.77
C VAL A 635 -32.03 -8.99 -1.86
N GLY A 636 -32.22 -7.69 -2.09
CA GLY A 636 -33.19 -6.82 -1.40
C GLY A 636 -34.66 -7.04 -1.77
N SER A 637 -35.05 -8.23 -2.23
CA SER A 637 -36.44 -8.55 -2.62
C SER A 637 -37.34 -8.98 -1.45
N GLN A 638 -36.82 -8.95 -0.21
CA GLN A 638 -37.56 -9.27 1.02
C GLN A 638 -37.57 -8.08 1.99
N LEU A 639 -38.23 -6.97 1.60
CA LEU A 639 -38.82 -5.91 2.45
C LEU A 639 -39.41 -4.79 1.56
N ARG A 640 -40.37 -5.13 0.69
CA ARG A 640 -41.14 -4.17 -0.12
C ARG A 640 -42.63 -4.38 0.11
N ALA A 641 -43.41 -3.30 0.09
CA ALA A 641 -44.87 -3.39 0.21
C ALA A 641 -45.48 -4.10 -1.02
N PRO A 642 -46.48 -4.98 -0.84
CA PRO A 642 -47.08 -5.71 -1.95
C PRO A 642 -47.75 -4.74 -2.94
N GLY A 643 -47.31 -4.79 -4.20
CA GLY A 643 -47.83 -3.97 -5.30
C GLY A 643 -46.90 -2.84 -5.78
N HIS A 644 -45.84 -2.48 -5.03
CA HIS A 644 -44.92 -1.40 -5.44
C HIS A 644 -43.87 -1.88 -6.46
N THR A 645 -43.82 -1.26 -7.64
CA THR A 645 -42.89 -1.61 -8.72
C THR A 645 -41.63 -0.74 -8.72
N GLN A 646 -40.64 -1.10 -9.56
CA GLN A 646 -39.50 -0.23 -9.85
C GLN A 646 -39.88 0.99 -10.70
N MET A 647 -40.98 0.93 -11.47
CA MET A 647 -41.48 2.09 -12.21
C MET A 647 -42.07 3.14 -11.26
N ASP A 648 -42.63 2.71 -10.12
CA ASP A 648 -43.12 3.62 -9.08
C ASP A 648 -41.96 4.29 -8.32
N ASP A 649 -40.89 3.53 -8.00
CA ASP A 649 -39.63 4.06 -7.45
C ASP A 649 -39.07 5.16 -8.38
N HIS A 650 -39.00 4.85 -9.68
CA HIS A 650 -38.53 5.73 -10.74
C HIS A 650 -39.38 7.01 -10.87
N ASN A 651 -40.71 6.87 -11.00
CA ASN A 651 -41.63 8.01 -11.12
C ASN A 651 -41.54 8.95 -9.90
N ALA A 652 -41.36 8.40 -8.70
CA ALA A 652 -41.16 9.18 -7.48
C ALA A 652 -39.81 9.94 -7.49
N ALA A 653 -38.74 9.35 -8.01
CA ALA A 653 -37.44 10.00 -8.20
C ALA A 653 -37.50 11.13 -9.24
N VAL A 654 -38.05 10.86 -10.43
CA VAL A 654 -38.22 11.85 -11.50
C VAL A 654 -38.99 13.08 -11.01
N LYS A 655 -40.05 12.89 -10.21
CA LYS A 655 -40.81 13.99 -9.60
C LYS A 655 -39.93 14.86 -8.69
N ARG A 656 -39.16 14.27 -7.77
CA ARG A 656 -38.24 15.01 -6.86
C ARG A 656 -37.22 15.81 -7.65
N ILE A 657 -36.60 15.18 -8.65
CA ILE A 657 -35.57 15.80 -9.49
C ILE A 657 -36.17 16.97 -10.28
N ALA A 658 -37.38 16.83 -10.83
CA ALA A 658 -38.07 17.89 -11.56
C ALA A 658 -38.45 19.09 -10.66
N GLU A 659 -38.81 18.85 -9.40
CA GLU A 659 -39.06 19.92 -8.41
C GLU A 659 -37.78 20.72 -8.09
N VAL A 660 -36.64 20.05 -7.91
CA VAL A 660 -35.33 20.71 -7.71
C VAL A 660 -34.88 21.50 -8.95
N VAL A 661 -35.06 20.95 -10.15
CA VAL A 661 -34.77 21.67 -11.41
C VAL A 661 -35.63 22.94 -11.55
N ARG A 662 -36.92 22.86 -11.18
CA ARG A 662 -37.86 23.99 -11.24
C ARG A 662 -37.48 25.13 -10.29
N ASP A 663 -36.94 24.82 -9.10
CA ASP A 663 -36.39 25.82 -8.19
C ASP A 663 -35.18 26.55 -8.80
N PHE A 664 -34.17 25.81 -9.30
CA PHE A 664 -33.04 26.41 -10.02
C PHE A 664 -33.49 27.29 -11.21
N HIS A 665 -34.49 26.84 -11.97
CA HIS A 665 -35.07 27.60 -13.08
C HIS A 665 -35.71 28.91 -12.61
N SER A 666 -36.50 28.87 -11.52
CA SER A 666 -37.16 30.05 -10.94
C SER A 666 -36.15 31.12 -10.49
N ARG A 667 -35.00 30.68 -9.95
CA ARG A 667 -33.88 31.54 -9.53
C ARG A 667 -32.96 31.93 -10.69
N ARG A 668 -33.22 31.45 -11.92
CA ARG A 668 -32.37 31.58 -13.13
C ARG A 668 -30.92 31.12 -12.91
N GLU A 669 -30.71 30.13 -12.06
CA GLU A 669 -29.38 29.66 -11.68
C GLU A 669 -28.92 28.43 -12.50
N PRO A 670 -27.69 28.44 -13.05
CA PRO A 670 -27.14 27.29 -13.76
C PRO A 670 -26.77 26.16 -12.78
N PHE A 671 -27.27 24.96 -13.05
CA PHE A 671 -26.87 23.73 -12.37
C PHE A 671 -26.01 22.81 -13.25
N ARG A 672 -25.42 21.77 -12.64
CA ARG A 672 -24.81 20.62 -13.32
C ARG A 672 -25.38 19.30 -12.79
N ILE A 673 -25.36 18.25 -13.60
CA ILE A 673 -25.89 16.94 -13.23
C ILE A 673 -24.81 16.16 -12.45
N PHE A 674 -25.20 15.53 -11.33
CA PHE A 674 -24.34 14.60 -10.59
C PHE A 674 -24.88 13.17 -10.71
N HIS A 675 -24.01 12.28 -11.19
CA HIS A 675 -24.36 10.92 -11.64
C HIS A 675 -23.98 9.81 -10.64
N GLY A 676 -23.44 10.15 -9.47
CA GLY A 676 -22.85 9.21 -8.51
C GLY A 676 -21.50 8.64 -8.97
N SER A 677 -21.40 8.18 -10.22
CA SER A 677 -20.18 7.70 -10.87
C SER A 677 -19.96 8.34 -12.25
N THR A 678 -18.71 8.40 -12.73
CA THR A 678 -18.40 8.84 -14.09
C THR A 678 -17.06 8.32 -14.58
N SER A 679 -16.98 7.96 -15.85
CA SER A 679 -15.76 7.60 -16.58
C SER A 679 -15.23 8.73 -17.47
N SER A 680 -15.67 9.98 -17.26
CA SER A 680 -15.20 11.13 -18.05
C SER A 680 -13.82 11.64 -17.59
N THR A 681 -13.00 12.10 -18.54
CA THR A 681 -11.70 12.74 -18.26
C THR A 681 -11.84 14.22 -17.82
N ARG A 682 -13.06 14.68 -17.54
CA ARG A 682 -13.41 16.04 -17.07
C ARG A 682 -13.61 16.11 -15.54
N PRO A 683 -13.37 17.26 -14.88
CA PRO A 683 -13.51 17.41 -13.43
C PRO A 683 -14.98 17.41 -12.98
N ALA A 684 -15.25 16.85 -11.81
CA ALA A 684 -16.55 16.90 -11.17
C ALA A 684 -16.78 18.26 -10.49
N HIS A 685 -17.96 18.84 -10.72
CA HIS A 685 -18.42 20.04 -10.04
C HIS A 685 -19.23 19.67 -8.80
N HIS A 686 -19.01 20.41 -7.70
CA HIS A 686 -19.58 20.13 -6.37
C HIS A 686 -20.44 21.31 -5.85
N GLN A 687 -20.83 22.23 -6.74
CA GLN A 687 -21.61 23.44 -6.44
C GLN A 687 -22.74 23.55 -7.45
N ARG A 688 -23.97 23.83 -6.98
CA ARG A 688 -25.20 23.87 -7.79
C ARG A 688 -25.34 22.60 -8.64
N VAL A 689 -25.53 21.47 -7.96
CA VAL A 689 -25.72 20.17 -8.59
C VAL A 689 -27.14 19.67 -8.39
N VAL A 690 -27.67 19.00 -9.41
CA VAL A 690 -28.87 18.16 -9.31
C VAL A 690 -28.38 16.72 -9.26
N ASP A 691 -28.61 16.04 -8.14
CA ASP A 691 -28.25 14.64 -7.96
C ASP A 691 -29.29 13.75 -8.66
N ILE A 692 -28.82 12.81 -9.48
CA ILE A 692 -29.65 11.80 -10.13
C ILE A 692 -29.13 10.38 -9.88
N SER A 693 -28.20 10.20 -8.93
CA SER A 693 -27.53 8.91 -8.67
C SER A 693 -28.48 7.80 -8.24
N GLU A 694 -29.69 8.14 -7.76
CA GLU A 694 -30.76 7.17 -7.50
C GLU A 694 -31.31 6.50 -8.78
N LEU A 695 -31.16 7.12 -9.96
CA LEU A 695 -31.61 6.57 -11.25
C LEU A 695 -30.57 5.59 -11.84
N HIS A 696 -30.57 4.33 -11.39
CA HIS A 696 -29.53 3.33 -11.71
C HIS A 696 -30.06 1.90 -12.00
N HIS A 697 -31.36 1.71 -12.22
CA HIS A 697 -32.00 0.41 -12.43
C HIS A 697 -32.26 0.06 -13.91
N VAL A 698 -32.26 -1.24 -14.21
CA VAL A 698 -32.87 -1.80 -15.42
C VAL A 698 -34.35 -2.05 -15.10
N LEU A 699 -35.24 -1.18 -15.57
CA LEU A 699 -36.65 -1.13 -15.16
C LEU A 699 -37.50 -2.24 -15.82
N HIS A 700 -37.23 -2.56 -17.08
CA HIS A 700 -37.94 -3.59 -17.83
C HIS A 700 -37.09 -4.15 -18.98
N ILE A 701 -37.29 -5.43 -19.34
CA ILE A 701 -36.76 -6.04 -20.56
C ILE A 701 -37.89 -6.76 -21.27
N ASP A 702 -38.30 -6.23 -22.41
CA ASP A 702 -39.28 -6.87 -23.29
C ASP A 702 -38.57 -7.82 -24.26
N THR A 703 -38.79 -9.12 -24.08
CA THR A 703 -38.20 -10.18 -24.90
C THR A 703 -38.94 -10.44 -26.22
N ALA A 704 -40.13 -9.87 -26.41
CA ALA A 704 -40.91 -9.96 -27.64
C ALA A 704 -40.65 -8.76 -28.56
N ALA A 705 -40.63 -7.54 -28.01
CA ALA A 705 -40.21 -6.33 -28.73
C ALA A 705 -38.68 -6.22 -28.93
N ALA A 706 -37.89 -7.03 -28.18
CA ALA A 706 -36.43 -6.95 -28.10
C ALA A 706 -35.95 -5.56 -27.64
N VAL A 707 -36.44 -5.15 -26.46
CA VAL A 707 -36.23 -3.81 -25.88
C VAL A 707 -35.82 -3.90 -24.41
N ALA A 708 -34.95 -2.98 -23.95
CA ALA A 708 -34.70 -2.75 -22.52
C ALA A 708 -35.00 -1.29 -22.15
N VAL A 709 -35.82 -1.09 -21.12
CA VAL A 709 -36.13 0.22 -20.53
C VAL A 709 -35.28 0.41 -19.28
N VAL A 710 -34.46 1.46 -19.24
CA VAL A 710 -33.35 1.59 -18.29
C VAL A 710 -33.12 3.03 -17.84
N GLU A 711 -32.54 3.18 -16.65
CA GLU A 711 -32.16 4.47 -16.08
C GLU A 711 -30.74 4.91 -16.50
N PRO A 712 -30.45 6.24 -16.54
CA PRO A 712 -29.23 6.81 -17.10
C PRO A 712 -27.93 6.37 -16.43
N ASN A 713 -27.94 5.97 -15.15
CA ASN A 713 -26.72 5.59 -14.43
C ASN A 713 -26.52 4.06 -14.34
N VAL A 714 -27.33 3.25 -15.02
CA VAL A 714 -27.04 1.82 -15.23
C VAL A 714 -25.69 1.67 -15.93
N PRO A 715 -24.69 0.98 -15.35
CA PRO A 715 -23.41 0.73 -15.98
C PRO A 715 -23.49 -0.43 -17.00
N MET A 716 -22.60 -0.43 -18.00
CA MET A 716 -22.62 -1.39 -19.10
C MET A 716 -22.48 -2.86 -18.66
N ASP A 717 -21.73 -3.16 -17.60
CA ASP A 717 -21.65 -4.54 -17.08
C ASP A 717 -22.99 -5.04 -16.52
N GLN A 718 -23.74 -4.18 -15.83
CA GLN A 718 -25.09 -4.52 -15.33
C GLN A 718 -26.11 -4.62 -16.47
N LEU A 719 -26.06 -3.72 -17.47
CA LEU A 719 -26.93 -3.80 -18.64
C LEU A 719 -26.73 -5.11 -19.42
N VAL A 720 -25.47 -5.45 -19.72
CA VAL A 720 -25.12 -6.70 -20.42
C VAL A 720 -25.50 -7.90 -19.57
N ALA A 721 -25.21 -7.91 -18.26
CA ALA A 721 -25.59 -9.02 -17.39
C ALA A 721 -27.11 -9.22 -17.29
N ALA A 722 -27.91 -8.14 -17.31
CA ALA A 722 -29.36 -8.22 -17.30
C ALA A 722 -29.92 -8.73 -18.63
N THR A 723 -29.52 -8.13 -19.76
CA THR A 723 -30.01 -8.50 -21.10
C THR A 723 -29.55 -9.91 -21.52
N TYR A 724 -28.33 -10.31 -21.18
CA TYR A 724 -27.78 -11.63 -21.52
C TYR A 724 -28.53 -12.77 -20.85
N ARG A 725 -29.04 -12.57 -19.61
CA ARG A 725 -29.93 -13.53 -18.93
C ARG A 725 -31.24 -13.77 -19.68
N CYS A 726 -31.70 -12.80 -20.46
CA CYS A 726 -32.87 -12.92 -21.34
C CYS A 726 -32.54 -13.45 -22.75
N GLY A 727 -31.27 -13.76 -23.04
CA GLY A 727 -30.79 -14.17 -24.37
C GLY A 727 -30.59 -12.99 -25.34
N PHE A 728 -30.33 -11.79 -24.83
CA PHE A 728 -30.18 -10.56 -25.61
C PHE A 728 -28.90 -9.77 -25.27
N VAL A 729 -28.51 -8.85 -26.16
CA VAL A 729 -27.37 -7.94 -25.98
C VAL A 729 -27.67 -6.59 -26.67
N PRO A 730 -27.24 -5.43 -26.16
CA PRO A 730 -27.35 -4.16 -26.89
C PRO A 730 -26.52 -4.18 -28.19
N PRO A 731 -26.95 -3.54 -29.29
CA PRO A 731 -26.20 -3.51 -30.56
C PRO A 731 -24.85 -2.81 -30.48
N VAL A 732 -24.73 -1.84 -29.56
CA VAL A 732 -23.51 -1.10 -29.22
C VAL A 732 -23.38 -1.15 -27.71
N VAL A 733 -22.22 -1.57 -27.22
CA VAL A 733 -21.89 -1.68 -25.79
C VAL A 733 -20.51 -1.07 -25.60
N MET A 734 -20.42 -0.04 -24.74
CA MET A 734 -19.14 0.63 -24.53
C MET A 734 -18.14 -0.27 -23.81
N GLU A 735 -16.92 -0.31 -24.33
CA GLU A 735 -15.95 -1.38 -24.02
C GLU A 735 -15.35 -1.30 -22.61
N PHE A 736 -15.75 -0.30 -21.83
CA PHE A 736 -15.46 -0.15 -20.40
C PHE A 736 -16.71 -0.39 -19.54
N PRO A 737 -16.69 -1.36 -18.61
CA PRO A 737 -17.85 -1.71 -17.79
C PRO A 737 -18.33 -0.57 -16.87
N GLY A 738 -17.49 0.45 -16.62
CA GLY A 738 -17.82 1.64 -15.83
C GLY A 738 -18.50 2.78 -16.58
N ILE A 739 -18.80 2.66 -17.87
CA ILE A 739 -19.58 3.68 -18.60
C ILE A 739 -21.07 3.37 -18.44
N THR A 740 -21.90 4.39 -18.26
CA THR A 740 -23.35 4.25 -18.06
C THR A 740 -24.14 4.51 -19.33
N VAL A 741 -25.39 4.02 -19.40
CA VAL A 741 -26.29 4.19 -20.55
C VAL A 741 -26.51 5.66 -20.90
N GLY A 742 -26.87 6.49 -19.92
CA GLY A 742 -27.03 7.93 -20.11
C GLY A 742 -25.72 8.64 -20.47
N GLY A 743 -24.57 8.10 -20.03
CA GLY A 743 -23.25 8.56 -20.46
C GLY A 743 -22.95 8.25 -21.94
N GLY A 744 -23.43 7.11 -22.45
CA GLY A 744 -23.33 6.73 -23.87
C GLY A 744 -24.22 7.55 -24.79
N PHE A 745 -25.44 7.88 -24.34
CA PHE A 745 -26.39 8.70 -25.11
C PHE A 745 -26.07 10.20 -25.08
N ALA A 746 -25.78 10.76 -23.89
CA ALA A 746 -25.47 12.18 -23.76
C ALA A 746 -24.02 12.52 -24.16
N GLY A 747 -23.13 11.52 -24.19
CA GLY A 747 -21.85 11.59 -24.91
C GLY A 747 -21.98 11.11 -26.35
N SER A 748 -20.85 10.89 -27.01
CA SER A 748 -20.79 10.24 -28.32
C SER A 748 -19.97 8.98 -28.18
N ALA A 749 -20.66 7.84 -28.06
CA ALA A 749 -20.06 6.52 -27.90
C ALA A 749 -20.15 5.73 -29.21
N GLY A 750 -19.00 5.30 -29.72
CA GLY A 750 -18.87 4.50 -30.93
C GLY A 750 -17.81 3.43 -30.72
N GLU A 751 -18.15 2.19 -31.05
CA GLU A 751 -17.42 0.99 -30.63
C GLU A 751 -17.25 0.03 -31.82
N SER A 752 -16.61 -1.13 -31.63
CA SER A 752 -16.31 -2.09 -32.71
C SER A 752 -17.50 -2.58 -33.56
N SER A 753 -18.76 -2.38 -33.15
CA SER A 753 -19.98 -2.65 -33.94
C SER A 753 -20.63 -1.41 -34.59
N SER A 754 -20.11 -0.20 -34.34
CA SER A 754 -20.73 1.07 -34.73
C SER A 754 -20.67 1.40 -36.22
N PHE A 755 -19.87 0.70 -37.01
CA PHE A 755 -19.96 0.74 -38.48
C PHE A 755 -21.33 0.24 -38.99
N ARG A 756 -21.93 -0.72 -38.28
CA ARG A 756 -23.21 -1.33 -38.61
C ARG A 756 -24.38 -0.58 -37.96
N TYR A 757 -24.28 -0.31 -36.66
CA TYR A 757 -25.40 0.21 -35.86
C TYR A 757 -25.38 1.72 -35.61
N GLY A 758 -24.29 2.41 -35.98
CA GLY A 758 -24.08 3.83 -35.64
C GLY A 758 -23.54 4.02 -34.23
N TYR A 759 -23.54 5.27 -33.76
CA TYR A 759 -23.27 5.62 -32.37
C TYR A 759 -24.37 5.04 -31.45
N PHE A 760 -24.10 4.97 -30.14
CA PHE A 760 -24.99 4.37 -29.15
C PHE A 760 -26.43 4.93 -29.18
N ASP A 761 -26.61 6.23 -29.39
CA ASP A 761 -27.92 6.89 -29.53
C ASP A 761 -28.78 6.33 -30.67
N GLN A 762 -28.16 5.85 -31.76
CA GLN A 762 -28.88 5.25 -32.89
C GLN A 762 -29.47 3.86 -32.54
N THR A 763 -29.09 3.29 -31.39
CA THR A 763 -29.71 2.10 -30.79
C THR A 763 -30.87 2.42 -29.84
N VAL A 764 -31.04 3.69 -29.45
CA VAL A 764 -32.13 4.18 -28.61
C VAL A 764 -33.37 4.44 -29.45
N GLN A 765 -34.54 4.13 -28.91
CA GLN A 765 -35.85 4.33 -29.56
C GLN A 765 -36.56 5.57 -29.01
N SER A 766 -36.55 5.74 -27.70
CA SER A 766 -37.11 6.88 -26.97
C SER A 766 -36.28 7.20 -25.72
N VAL A 767 -36.40 8.44 -25.23
CA VAL A 767 -35.91 8.88 -23.92
C VAL A 767 -36.97 9.73 -23.22
N GLU A 768 -36.98 9.67 -21.89
CA GLU A 768 -37.66 10.64 -21.04
C GLU A 768 -36.64 11.67 -20.55
N MET A 769 -37.04 12.94 -20.52
CA MET A 769 -36.19 14.05 -20.10
C MET A 769 -36.92 15.05 -19.20
N ILE A 770 -36.23 15.50 -18.15
CA ILE A 770 -36.57 16.71 -17.41
C ILE A 770 -35.93 17.90 -18.14
N LEU A 771 -36.73 18.78 -18.71
CA LEU A 771 -36.29 20.03 -19.33
C LEU A 771 -35.75 21.01 -18.29
N ALA A 772 -35.02 22.03 -18.74
CA ALA A 772 -34.49 23.08 -17.87
C ALA A 772 -35.58 23.85 -17.08
N SER A 773 -36.84 23.82 -17.53
CA SER A 773 -38.03 24.35 -16.85
C SER A 773 -38.51 23.53 -15.64
N GLY A 774 -38.02 22.29 -15.47
CA GLY A 774 -38.59 21.31 -14.54
C GLY A 774 -39.87 20.65 -15.06
N GLU A 775 -40.08 20.66 -16.37
CA GLU A 775 -41.11 19.90 -17.10
C GLU A 775 -40.56 18.52 -17.50
N VAL A 776 -41.40 17.48 -17.48
CA VAL A 776 -41.03 16.12 -17.91
C VAL A 776 -41.63 15.87 -19.29
N VAL A 777 -40.80 15.50 -20.27
CA VAL A 777 -41.21 15.23 -21.66
C VAL A 777 -40.62 13.92 -22.16
N ASN A 778 -41.30 13.28 -23.10
CA ASN A 778 -40.71 12.20 -23.91
C ASN A 778 -40.15 12.75 -25.22
N ALA A 779 -39.10 12.12 -25.71
CA ALA A 779 -38.49 12.42 -27.00
C ALA A 779 -38.11 11.11 -27.72
N SER A 780 -38.42 11.03 -29.01
CA SER A 780 -38.21 9.86 -29.86
C SER A 780 -38.03 10.32 -31.31
N LYS A 781 -38.06 9.40 -32.28
CA LYS A 781 -38.02 9.74 -33.72
C LYS A 781 -39.34 10.31 -34.26
N THR A 782 -40.42 10.29 -33.46
CA THR A 782 -41.75 10.80 -33.84
C THR A 782 -42.30 11.86 -32.88
N GLU A 783 -41.87 11.85 -31.62
CA GLU A 783 -42.25 12.82 -30.57
C GLU A 783 -41.03 13.68 -30.22
N ASN A 784 -41.15 15.02 -30.27
CA ASN A 784 -40.03 15.94 -30.04
C ASN A 784 -38.70 15.54 -30.76
N PRO A 785 -38.71 15.25 -32.08
CA PRO A 785 -37.56 14.63 -32.76
C PRO A 785 -36.31 15.52 -32.81
N ASP A 786 -36.48 16.84 -32.77
CA ASP A 786 -35.36 17.79 -32.70
C ASP A 786 -34.74 17.86 -31.29
N LEU A 787 -35.53 17.61 -30.22
CA LEU A 787 -34.97 17.36 -28.88
C LEU A 787 -34.27 16.01 -28.80
N PHE A 788 -34.86 14.95 -29.37
CA PHE A 788 -34.26 13.60 -29.37
C PHE A 788 -32.88 13.61 -30.03
N LYS A 789 -32.79 14.16 -31.26
CA LYS A 789 -31.54 14.32 -32.01
C LYS A 789 -30.61 15.37 -31.39
N GLY A 790 -31.16 16.43 -30.81
CA GLY A 790 -30.40 17.52 -30.19
C GLY A 790 -29.84 17.21 -28.79
N ALA A 791 -30.40 16.24 -28.06
CA ALA A 791 -29.92 15.83 -26.75
C ALA A 791 -28.74 14.83 -26.84
N ALA A 792 -28.71 14.01 -27.89
CA ALA A 792 -27.64 13.06 -28.16
C ALA A 792 -26.30 13.78 -28.37
N GLY A 793 -25.24 13.34 -27.68
CA GLY A 793 -23.94 14.01 -27.69
C GLY A 793 -23.88 15.41 -27.05
N ALA A 794 -25.01 15.99 -26.65
CA ALA A 794 -25.10 17.35 -26.09
C ALA A 794 -24.89 17.42 -24.57
N LEU A 795 -24.33 16.37 -23.94
CA LEU A 795 -23.81 16.38 -22.57
C LEU A 795 -24.81 16.90 -21.51
N GLY A 796 -26.11 16.64 -21.71
CA GLY A 796 -27.20 17.11 -20.86
C GLY A 796 -27.35 18.65 -20.82
N THR A 797 -27.11 19.36 -21.92
CA THR A 797 -27.23 20.84 -21.99
C THR A 797 -28.63 21.33 -22.39
N LEU A 798 -29.54 20.43 -22.74
CA LEU A 798 -30.96 20.72 -23.01
C LEU A 798 -31.90 20.23 -21.89
N GLY A 799 -31.41 19.35 -21.01
CA GLY A 799 -32.17 18.76 -19.91
C GLY A 799 -31.43 17.57 -19.28
N ILE A 800 -32.09 16.90 -18.34
CA ILE A 800 -31.65 15.68 -17.67
C ILE A 800 -32.38 14.50 -18.28
N VAL A 801 -31.67 13.52 -18.85
CA VAL A 801 -32.28 12.24 -19.27
C VAL A 801 -32.56 11.40 -18.03
N THR A 802 -33.78 10.90 -17.88
CA THR A 802 -34.24 10.10 -16.71
C THR A 802 -34.48 8.63 -17.04
N LYS A 803 -34.90 8.33 -18.27
CA LYS A 803 -35.21 6.97 -18.75
C LYS A 803 -34.82 6.85 -20.22
N LEU A 804 -34.33 5.68 -20.64
CA LEU A 804 -33.98 5.38 -22.03
C LEU A 804 -34.55 4.02 -22.45
N GLU A 805 -34.94 3.92 -23.71
CA GLU A 805 -35.46 2.70 -24.32
C GLU A 805 -34.48 2.19 -25.38
N LEU A 806 -33.82 1.07 -25.10
CA LEU A 806 -32.75 0.50 -25.92
C LEU A 806 -33.27 -0.65 -26.78
N ARG A 807 -33.01 -0.64 -28.09
CA ARG A 807 -33.14 -1.84 -28.94
C ARG A 807 -32.11 -2.88 -28.52
N LEU A 808 -32.47 -4.16 -28.60
CA LEU A 808 -31.62 -5.31 -28.34
C LEU A 808 -31.42 -6.19 -29.60
N LEU A 809 -30.37 -7.00 -29.60
CA LEU A 809 -30.10 -8.10 -30.53
C LEU A 809 -30.14 -9.43 -29.77
N LYS A 810 -30.38 -10.56 -30.46
CA LYS A 810 -30.19 -11.88 -29.85
C LYS A 810 -28.70 -12.10 -29.53
N ALA A 811 -28.42 -12.49 -28.29
CA ALA A 811 -27.07 -12.82 -27.86
C ALA A 811 -26.61 -14.18 -28.42
N LYS A 812 -25.29 -14.37 -28.39
CA LYS A 812 -24.59 -15.62 -28.69
C LYS A 812 -23.57 -15.89 -27.59
N GLN A 813 -23.17 -17.15 -27.40
CA GLN A 813 -22.23 -17.50 -26.33
C GLN A 813 -20.82 -16.93 -26.55
N PHE A 814 -20.35 -16.91 -27.80
CA PHE A 814 -18.99 -16.53 -28.16
C PHE A 814 -18.94 -15.49 -29.29
N VAL A 815 -17.82 -14.78 -29.36
CA VAL A 815 -17.37 -14.05 -30.56
C VAL A 815 -16.14 -14.77 -31.10
N LYS A 816 -16.23 -15.20 -32.36
CA LYS A 816 -15.13 -15.80 -33.11
C LYS A 816 -14.28 -14.67 -33.71
N LEU A 817 -13.04 -14.50 -33.24
CA LEU A 817 -12.13 -13.45 -33.68
C LEU A 817 -11.08 -13.95 -34.67
N SER A 818 -10.86 -13.16 -35.73
CA SER A 818 -9.76 -13.33 -36.68
C SER A 818 -8.82 -12.12 -36.61
N TYR A 819 -7.51 -12.37 -36.66
CA TYR A 819 -6.48 -11.32 -36.57
C TYR A 819 -5.69 -11.27 -37.87
N HIS A 820 -5.85 -10.17 -38.61
CA HIS A 820 -5.24 -9.94 -39.91
C HIS A 820 -4.05 -8.99 -39.74
N SER A 821 -2.85 -9.45 -40.08
CA SER A 821 -1.61 -8.67 -39.94
C SER A 821 -1.38 -7.81 -41.18
N TYR A 822 -1.12 -6.52 -40.98
CA TYR A 822 -0.81 -5.57 -42.06
C TYR A 822 0.54 -4.88 -41.83
N SER A 823 1.27 -4.70 -42.94
CA SER A 823 2.64 -4.18 -42.94
C SER A 823 2.72 -2.66 -43.03
N THR A 824 1.63 -2.02 -43.45
CA THR A 824 1.51 -0.56 -43.57
C THR A 824 0.15 -0.07 -43.07
N ILE A 825 0.07 1.22 -42.73
CA ILE A 825 -1.15 1.88 -42.27
C ILE A 825 -2.23 1.97 -43.37
N PRO A 826 -1.92 2.31 -44.64
CA PRO A 826 -2.94 2.39 -45.70
C PRO A 826 -3.60 1.05 -45.99
N GLU A 827 -2.84 -0.05 -45.99
CA GLU A 827 -3.38 -1.41 -46.11
C GLU A 827 -4.37 -1.72 -44.98
N ALA A 828 -4.05 -1.35 -43.74
CA ALA A 828 -4.91 -1.58 -42.58
C ALA A 828 -6.20 -0.75 -42.64
N VAL A 829 -6.14 0.52 -43.04
CA VAL A 829 -7.32 1.39 -43.22
C VAL A 829 -8.22 0.87 -44.34
N ALA A 830 -7.64 0.52 -45.50
CA ALA A 830 -8.39 -0.07 -46.61
C ALA A 830 -8.98 -1.45 -46.27
N ALA A 831 -8.30 -2.23 -45.43
CA ALA A 831 -8.82 -3.48 -44.90
C ALA A 831 -10.00 -3.26 -43.96
N ILE A 832 -9.92 -2.34 -42.98
CA ILE A 832 -11.06 -1.97 -42.11
C ILE A 832 -12.26 -1.59 -42.97
N GLN A 833 -12.06 -0.70 -43.96
CA GLN A 833 -13.14 -0.28 -44.86
C GLN A 833 -13.74 -1.47 -45.63
N ARG A 834 -12.92 -2.41 -46.12
CA ARG A 834 -13.40 -3.65 -46.77
C ARG A 834 -14.21 -4.52 -45.82
N GLU A 835 -13.68 -4.81 -44.63
CA GLU A 835 -14.30 -5.69 -43.64
C GLU A 835 -15.64 -5.16 -43.12
N THR A 836 -15.80 -3.83 -43.01
CA THR A 836 -17.09 -3.22 -42.61
C THR A 836 -18.22 -3.41 -43.63
N ASN A 837 -17.89 -3.69 -44.89
CA ASN A 837 -18.87 -4.01 -45.94
C ASN A 837 -19.30 -5.49 -45.96
N LEU A 838 -18.65 -6.37 -45.16
CA LEU A 838 -18.97 -7.79 -45.14
C LEU A 838 -20.08 -8.09 -44.13
N ALA A 839 -21.23 -8.54 -44.63
CA ALA A 839 -22.44 -8.79 -43.83
C ALA A 839 -22.29 -9.86 -42.72
N HIS A 840 -21.22 -10.66 -42.71
CA HIS A 840 -20.95 -11.63 -41.65
C HIS A 840 -20.09 -11.09 -40.49
N ASN A 841 -19.41 -9.95 -40.66
CA ASN A 841 -18.67 -9.31 -39.58
C ASN A 841 -19.65 -8.54 -38.68
N ASP A 842 -19.76 -8.92 -37.41
CA ASP A 842 -20.56 -8.21 -36.41
C ASP A 842 -19.75 -7.12 -35.70
N TYR A 843 -18.42 -7.32 -35.63
CA TYR A 843 -17.44 -6.40 -35.06
C TYR A 843 -16.23 -6.24 -35.98
N VAL A 844 -15.70 -5.02 -36.11
CA VAL A 844 -14.47 -4.69 -36.83
C VAL A 844 -13.71 -3.60 -36.05
N GLU A 845 -12.42 -3.82 -35.79
CA GLU A 845 -11.52 -2.80 -35.22
C GLU A 845 -10.10 -2.91 -35.78
N GLY A 846 -9.30 -1.85 -35.63
CA GLY A 846 -7.87 -1.85 -35.89
C GLY A 846 -7.03 -1.48 -34.67
N LEU A 847 -5.86 -2.09 -34.58
CA LEU A 847 -4.82 -1.81 -33.60
C LEU A 847 -3.49 -1.58 -34.33
N VAL A 848 -3.05 -0.32 -34.41
CA VAL A 848 -1.78 0.05 -35.06
C VAL A 848 -0.69 0.15 -34.00
N PHE A 849 0.27 -0.77 -34.02
CA PHE A 849 1.34 -0.84 -33.03
C PHE A 849 2.59 -0.03 -33.41
N SER A 850 2.78 0.24 -34.70
CA SER A 850 3.80 1.14 -35.25
C SER A 850 3.49 1.44 -36.72
N ARG A 851 4.27 2.32 -37.35
CA ARG A 851 4.24 2.59 -38.80
C ARG A 851 4.28 1.32 -39.68
N THR A 852 4.87 0.22 -39.19
CA THR A 852 5.07 -1.04 -39.94
C THR A 852 4.39 -2.26 -39.31
N SER A 853 3.42 -2.07 -38.43
CA SER A 853 2.73 -3.19 -37.76
C SER A 853 1.33 -2.80 -37.31
N ALA A 854 0.31 -3.33 -37.98
CA ALA A 854 -1.09 -3.21 -37.58
C ALA A 854 -1.78 -4.57 -37.53
N ALA A 855 -2.76 -4.72 -36.63
CA ALA A 855 -3.75 -5.78 -36.67
C ALA A 855 -5.10 -5.18 -37.04
N VAL A 856 -5.81 -5.77 -38.01
CA VAL A 856 -7.27 -5.61 -38.12
C VAL A 856 -7.90 -6.84 -37.49
N VAL A 857 -8.84 -6.63 -36.58
CA VAL A 857 -9.56 -7.70 -35.89
C VAL A 857 -11.00 -7.71 -36.38
N THR A 858 -11.47 -8.86 -36.84
CA THR A 858 -12.87 -9.08 -37.21
C THR A 858 -13.52 -10.10 -36.30
N GLY A 859 -14.76 -9.85 -35.90
CA GLY A 859 -15.51 -10.67 -34.95
C GLY A 859 -16.90 -11.04 -35.46
N HIS A 860 -17.28 -12.31 -35.29
CA HIS A 860 -18.61 -12.83 -35.60
C HIS A 860 -19.22 -13.55 -34.39
N MET A 861 -20.48 -13.27 -34.07
CA MET A 861 -21.21 -13.87 -32.96
C MET A 861 -21.68 -15.30 -33.28
N THR A 862 -21.31 -16.28 -32.44
CA THR A 862 -21.63 -17.70 -32.64
C THR A 862 -21.85 -18.44 -31.32
N ASP A 863 -22.65 -19.51 -31.34
CA ASP A 863 -22.76 -20.47 -30.23
C ASP A 863 -21.81 -21.66 -30.37
N ASP A 864 -21.16 -21.81 -31.54
CA ASP A 864 -20.33 -22.96 -31.88
C ASP A 864 -18.94 -22.83 -31.26
N LEU A 865 -18.56 -23.79 -30.42
CA LEU A 865 -17.19 -23.98 -29.94
C LEU A 865 -16.64 -25.32 -30.46
N PRO A 866 -15.62 -25.34 -31.32
CA PRO A 866 -15.03 -26.59 -31.81
C PRO A 866 -14.46 -27.43 -30.67
N GLU A 867 -14.70 -28.75 -30.67
CA GLU A 867 -14.40 -29.68 -29.55
C GLU A 867 -12.96 -29.62 -28.99
N LYS A 868 -11.99 -29.21 -29.83
CA LYS A 868 -10.56 -29.13 -29.49
C LYS A 868 -10.07 -27.71 -29.21
N CYS A 869 -10.98 -26.72 -29.17
CA CYS A 869 -10.68 -25.32 -28.93
C CYS A 869 -10.98 -24.93 -27.48
N GLN A 870 -10.01 -24.34 -26.79
CA GLN A 870 -10.23 -23.74 -25.47
C GLN A 870 -10.60 -22.25 -25.64
N PRO A 871 -11.66 -21.74 -24.98
CA PRO A 871 -12.03 -20.33 -25.08
C PRO A 871 -10.94 -19.39 -24.54
N GLN A 872 -10.67 -18.31 -25.26
CA GLN A 872 -9.77 -17.25 -24.82
C GLN A 872 -10.54 -16.27 -23.93
N THR A 873 -10.06 -16.03 -22.70
CA THR A 873 -10.63 -15.04 -21.77
C THR A 873 -9.64 -13.88 -21.53
N PHE A 874 -10.15 -12.72 -21.13
CA PHE A 874 -9.37 -11.50 -20.89
C PHE A 874 -9.65 -10.88 -19.51
N SER A 875 -10.68 -11.35 -18.81
CA SER A 875 -11.15 -10.82 -17.53
C SER A 875 -10.37 -11.31 -16.30
N ARG A 876 -9.75 -12.50 -16.33
CA ARG A 876 -9.10 -13.14 -15.17
C ARG A 876 -7.71 -12.55 -14.92
N SER A 877 -7.22 -12.66 -13.68
CA SER A 877 -5.91 -12.10 -13.30
C SER A 877 -4.71 -12.74 -14.00
N LYS A 878 -4.85 -13.96 -14.54
CA LYS A 878 -3.78 -14.68 -15.25
C LYS A 878 -3.68 -14.33 -16.73
N ASP A 879 -4.70 -13.70 -17.29
CA ASP A 879 -4.95 -13.55 -18.73
C ASP A 879 -4.03 -12.48 -19.37
N PRO A 880 -3.83 -12.51 -20.70
CA PRO A 880 -3.21 -11.40 -21.40
C PRO A 880 -4.17 -10.19 -21.47
N TRP A 881 -3.63 -8.98 -21.58
CA TRP A 881 -4.42 -7.82 -21.99
C TRP A 881 -4.67 -7.88 -23.50
N PHE A 882 -5.86 -7.51 -23.98
CA PHE A 882 -6.30 -7.79 -25.35
C PHE A 882 -5.33 -7.30 -26.43
N TYR A 883 -4.86 -6.05 -26.39
CA TYR A 883 -3.92 -5.53 -27.39
C TYR A 883 -2.55 -6.25 -27.38
N LEU A 884 -2.09 -6.74 -26.21
CA LEU A 884 -0.86 -7.56 -26.12
C LEU A 884 -1.06 -8.94 -26.74
N HIS A 885 -2.28 -9.49 -26.62
CA HIS A 885 -2.66 -10.75 -27.24
C HIS A 885 -2.80 -10.60 -28.76
N ALA A 886 -3.48 -9.57 -29.25
CA ALA A 886 -3.59 -9.24 -30.67
C ALA A 886 -2.20 -9.02 -31.31
N ARG A 887 -1.32 -8.26 -30.64
CA ARG A 887 0.08 -8.07 -31.10
C ARG A 887 0.86 -9.39 -31.17
N LYS A 888 0.65 -10.30 -30.22
CA LYS A 888 1.25 -11.64 -30.23
C LYS A 888 0.65 -12.55 -31.33
N ARG A 889 -0.67 -12.46 -31.57
CA ARG A 889 -1.36 -13.20 -32.64
C ARG A 889 -0.78 -12.87 -34.00
N ILE A 890 -0.65 -11.58 -34.35
CA ILE A 890 -0.04 -11.18 -35.64
C ILE A 890 1.45 -11.54 -35.74
N ALA A 891 2.23 -11.35 -34.66
CA ALA A 891 3.67 -11.64 -34.67
C ALA A 891 4.00 -13.14 -34.81
N ASN A 892 3.07 -14.03 -34.45
CA ASN A 892 3.23 -15.48 -34.56
C ASN A 892 2.74 -16.05 -35.92
N GLY A 893 2.00 -15.29 -36.71
CA GLY A 893 1.24 -15.78 -37.87
C GLY A 893 -0.03 -16.56 -37.46
N THR A 894 -1.20 -16.15 -37.95
CA THR A 894 -2.50 -16.64 -37.50
C THR A 894 -3.25 -17.50 -38.53
N PRO A 895 -3.25 -18.85 -38.38
CA PRO A 895 -4.16 -19.73 -39.10
C PRO A 895 -5.40 -20.17 -38.27
N THR A 896 -5.43 -19.90 -36.95
CA THR A 896 -6.53 -20.30 -36.05
C THR A 896 -7.23 -19.08 -35.45
N PRO A 897 -8.57 -18.97 -35.53
CA PRO A 897 -9.33 -17.93 -34.84
C PRO A 897 -9.38 -18.17 -33.32
N ASP A 898 -9.60 -17.10 -32.55
CA ASP A 898 -9.94 -17.21 -31.12
C ASP A 898 -11.45 -17.31 -30.94
N TYR A 899 -11.91 -18.09 -29.97
CA TYR A 899 -13.30 -18.11 -29.52
C TYR A 899 -13.36 -17.45 -28.14
N VAL A 900 -13.95 -16.26 -28.05
CA VAL A 900 -13.96 -15.43 -26.83
C VAL A 900 -15.39 -15.38 -26.29
N PRO A 901 -15.66 -15.66 -25.00
CA PRO A 901 -17.00 -15.49 -24.43
C PRO A 901 -17.53 -14.07 -24.66
N LEU A 902 -18.80 -13.90 -25.02
CA LEU A 902 -19.33 -12.60 -25.45
C LEU A 902 -19.02 -11.46 -24.44
N GLN A 903 -19.16 -11.71 -23.14
CA GLN A 903 -18.87 -10.71 -22.11
C GLN A 903 -17.37 -10.39 -21.97
N ASP A 904 -16.46 -11.37 -22.16
CA ASP A 904 -15.01 -11.14 -22.22
C ASP A 904 -14.61 -10.33 -23.47
N TYR A 905 -15.34 -10.45 -24.58
CA TYR A 905 -15.11 -9.65 -25.78
C TYR A 905 -15.60 -8.19 -25.61
N LEU A 906 -16.82 -8.02 -25.12
CA LEU A 906 -17.41 -6.68 -24.92
C LEU A 906 -16.60 -5.84 -23.94
N PHE A 907 -15.97 -6.44 -22.92
CA PHE A 907 -15.13 -5.73 -21.94
C PHE A 907 -13.63 -6.02 -22.08
N ARG A 908 -13.17 -6.41 -23.28
CA ARG A 908 -11.77 -6.84 -23.55
C ARG A 908 -10.69 -5.82 -23.20
N TYR A 909 -11.04 -4.53 -23.12
CA TYR A 909 -10.15 -3.43 -22.77
C TYR A 909 -10.24 -2.96 -21.31
N ASP A 910 -11.06 -3.59 -20.44
CA ASP A 910 -11.10 -3.24 -19.01
C ASP A 910 -9.72 -3.39 -18.35
N ARG A 911 -9.04 -4.50 -18.65
CA ARG A 911 -7.70 -4.79 -18.14
C ARG A 911 -6.66 -3.93 -18.84
N GLY A 912 -6.22 -2.89 -18.14
CA GLY A 912 -5.22 -1.94 -18.60
C GLY A 912 -5.80 -0.66 -19.21
N ALA A 913 -7.13 -0.50 -19.29
CA ALA A 913 -7.79 0.63 -19.97
C ALA A 913 -7.17 0.88 -21.36
N PHE A 914 -7.44 -0.05 -22.28
CA PHE A 914 -6.62 -0.28 -23.48
C PHE A 914 -5.16 -0.58 -23.08
N TRP A 915 -4.25 0.38 -23.22
CA TRP A 915 -2.83 0.27 -22.84
C TRP A 915 -2.39 1.30 -21.78
N MET A 916 -3.28 2.18 -21.32
CA MET A 916 -2.91 3.26 -20.39
C MET A 916 -2.37 2.75 -19.05
N GLY A 917 -2.74 1.53 -18.65
CA GLY A 917 -2.15 0.81 -17.52
C GLY A 917 -0.64 0.60 -17.65
N GLU A 918 -0.08 0.42 -18.86
CA GLU A 918 1.37 0.31 -19.07
C GLU A 918 2.10 1.61 -18.64
N LEU A 919 1.46 2.77 -18.85
CA LEU A 919 2.02 4.06 -18.42
C LEU A 919 2.11 4.17 -16.89
N ALA A 920 1.27 3.47 -16.14
CA ALA A 920 1.37 3.41 -14.68
C ALA A 920 2.62 2.64 -14.22
N PHE A 921 3.00 1.54 -14.90
CA PHE A 921 4.26 0.85 -14.64
C PHE A 921 5.46 1.75 -14.98
N LYS A 922 5.42 2.40 -16.17
CA LYS A 922 6.44 3.37 -16.60
C LYS A 922 6.56 4.59 -15.66
N TYR A 923 5.48 4.99 -14.99
CA TYR A 923 5.51 6.09 -14.01
C TYR A 923 6.32 5.74 -12.74
N PHE A 924 6.21 4.51 -12.23
CA PHE A 924 6.96 4.08 -11.06
C PHE A 924 8.39 3.67 -11.41
N GLY A 925 8.64 3.10 -12.59
CA GLY A 925 9.98 2.78 -13.12
C GLY A 925 10.63 1.55 -12.48
N PHE A 926 10.58 1.43 -11.15
CA PHE A 926 11.06 0.25 -10.40
C PHE A 926 10.12 -0.96 -10.48
N VAL A 927 8.90 -0.79 -11.03
CA VAL A 927 7.94 -1.89 -11.24
C VAL A 927 8.01 -2.36 -12.70
N PRO A 928 8.65 -3.51 -13.01
CA PRO A 928 8.79 -3.96 -14.40
C PRO A 928 7.43 -4.36 -15.00
N PHE A 929 7.21 -4.11 -16.29
CA PHE A 929 5.95 -4.44 -16.97
C PHE A 929 5.94 -5.87 -17.54
N ASN A 930 5.71 -6.87 -16.68
CA ASN A 930 5.75 -8.29 -17.06
C ASN A 930 4.47 -9.03 -16.63
N GLN A 931 4.37 -10.33 -16.93
CA GLN A 931 3.18 -11.12 -16.58
C GLN A 931 2.96 -11.24 -15.07
N LEU A 932 4.04 -11.34 -14.27
CA LEU A 932 3.96 -11.51 -12.82
C LEU A 932 3.47 -10.22 -12.14
N THR A 933 3.97 -9.07 -12.54
CA THR A 933 3.56 -7.77 -11.98
C THR A 933 2.16 -7.37 -12.44
N ARG A 934 1.77 -7.66 -13.68
CA ARG A 934 0.36 -7.52 -14.13
C ARG A 934 -0.58 -8.42 -13.33
N ARG A 935 -0.20 -9.68 -13.06
CA ARG A 935 -0.95 -10.62 -12.19
C ARG A 935 -1.11 -10.08 -10.77
N ALA A 936 -0.01 -9.62 -10.16
CA ALA A 936 -0.01 -9.09 -8.79
C ALA A 936 -0.83 -7.81 -8.65
N LEU A 937 -0.71 -6.87 -9.60
CA LEU A 937 -1.40 -5.58 -9.58
C LEU A 937 -2.76 -5.60 -10.28
N ASN A 938 -3.30 -6.76 -10.69
CA ASN A 938 -4.52 -6.86 -11.50
C ASN A 938 -5.73 -6.12 -10.90
N ARG A 939 -5.86 -6.12 -9.56
CA ARG A 939 -6.92 -5.39 -8.81
C ARG A 939 -6.80 -3.85 -8.86
N LEU A 940 -5.71 -3.31 -9.40
CA LEU A 940 -5.49 -1.87 -9.61
C LEU A 940 -5.58 -1.48 -11.10
N MET A 941 -5.83 -2.46 -11.98
CA MET A 941 -5.70 -2.32 -13.44
C MET A 941 -7.03 -2.49 -14.20
N ASP A 942 -8.17 -2.53 -13.50
CA ASP A 942 -9.50 -2.31 -14.12
C ASP A 942 -9.73 -0.83 -14.44
N THR A 943 -10.63 -0.54 -15.39
CA THR A 943 -10.98 0.81 -15.83
C THR A 943 -11.47 1.69 -14.70
N ARG A 944 -12.41 1.20 -13.88
CA ARG A 944 -12.99 1.96 -12.76
C ARG A 944 -11.89 2.41 -11.78
N THR A 945 -10.92 1.54 -11.51
CA THR A 945 -9.79 1.84 -10.63
C THR A 945 -8.75 2.75 -11.29
N LEU A 946 -8.39 2.54 -12.57
CA LEU A 946 -7.45 3.39 -13.31
C LEU A 946 -7.97 4.82 -13.51
N TYR A 947 -9.27 5.00 -13.75
CA TYR A 947 -9.89 6.34 -13.81
C TYR A 947 -9.91 7.02 -12.44
N LYS A 948 -10.24 6.31 -11.36
CA LYS A 948 -10.19 6.84 -9.99
C LYS A 948 -8.77 7.19 -9.51
N ALA A 949 -7.75 6.52 -10.04
CA ALA A 949 -6.34 6.77 -9.74
C ALA A 949 -5.72 7.92 -10.57
N GLY A 950 -5.94 7.93 -11.89
CA GLY A 950 -5.13 8.75 -12.81
C GLY A 950 -5.85 9.35 -14.02
N LEU A 951 -6.86 8.67 -14.58
CA LEU A 951 -7.41 9.04 -15.90
C LEU A 951 -8.67 9.92 -15.84
N SER A 952 -9.43 9.94 -14.73
CA SER A 952 -10.55 10.87 -14.56
C SER A 952 -10.06 12.33 -14.43
N GLY A 953 -10.90 13.30 -14.80
CA GLY A 953 -10.54 14.72 -14.69
C GLY A 953 -10.52 15.28 -13.27
N ASN A 954 -10.91 14.46 -12.28
CA ASN A 954 -10.67 14.74 -10.86
C ASN A 954 -9.22 14.44 -10.45
N SER A 955 -8.49 13.60 -11.19
CA SER A 955 -7.10 13.31 -10.88
C SER A 955 -6.23 14.53 -11.15
N ARG A 956 -5.29 14.80 -10.24
CA ARG A 956 -4.31 15.87 -10.44
C ARG A 956 -3.25 15.52 -11.51
N MET A 957 -3.38 14.34 -12.15
CA MET A 957 -2.48 13.83 -13.18
C MET A 957 -2.98 13.96 -14.64
N THR A 958 -4.21 14.43 -14.89
CA THR A 958 -4.80 14.51 -16.25
C THR A 958 -3.90 15.28 -17.24
N PHE A 959 -3.22 16.33 -16.80
CA PHE A 959 -2.29 17.16 -17.61
C PHE A 959 -0.91 16.51 -17.88
N LYS A 960 -0.88 15.19 -18.06
CA LYS A 960 0.32 14.39 -18.41
C LYS A 960 0.06 13.33 -19.49
N TYR A 961 -1.20 13.15 -19.87
CA TYR A 961 -1.64 12.15 -20.83
C TYR A 961 -2.57 12.80 -21.86
N THR A 962 -2.44 12.39 -23.12
CA THR A 962 -3.42 12.71 -24.17
C THR A 962 -4.32 11.48 -24.29
N VAL A 963 -5.63 11.69 -24.21
CA VAL A 963 -6.68 10.66 -24.32
C VAL A 963 -7.82 11.29 -25.11
N HIS A 964 -7.74 11.15 -26.44
CA HIS A 964 -8.67 11.76 -27.38
C HIS A 964 -9.05 10.76 -28.46
N ASP A 965 -10.35 10.65 -28.67
CA ASP A 965 -10.94 9.91 -29.78
C ASP A 965 -11.38 10.93 -30.83
N LEU A 966 -10.90 10.75 -32.05
CA LEU A 966 -10.92 11.75 -33.12
C LEU A 966 -11.39 11.08 -34.40
N SER A 967 -12.58 11.44 -34.88
CA SER A 967 -13.17 10.82 -36.08
C SER A 967 -12.82 11.64 -37.32
N LEU A 968 -12.28 10.97 -38.35
CA LEU A 968 -11.91 11.60 -39.62
C LEU A 968 -12.54 10.89 -40.83
N PRO A 969 -12.72 11.59 -41.96
CA PRO A 969 -12.99 10.96 -43.25
C PRO A 969 -11.96 9.87 -43.60
N TYR A 970 -12.38 8.79 -44.25
CA TYR A 970 -11.46 7.75 -44.74
C TYR A 970 -10.41 8.29 -45.73
N THR A 971 -10.69 9.41 -46.41
CA THR A 971 -9.79 10.08 -47.35
C THR A 971 -8.64 10.83 -46.68
N THR A 972 -8.79 11.28 -45.43
CA THR A 972 -7.81 12.12 -44.72
C THR A 972 -7.24 11.47 -43.46
N VAL A 973 -7.85 10.39 -42.96
CA VAL A 973 -7.41 9.71 -41.74
C VAL A 973 -5.97 9.18 -41.80
N GLN A 974 -5.44 8.84 -42.98
CA GLN A 974 -4.03 8.46 -43.12
C GLN A 974 -3.09 9.61 -42.75
N GLU A 975 -3.31 10.80 -43.32
CA GLU A 975 -2.49 11.99 -43.06
C GLU A 975 -2.55 12.39 -41.58
N PHE A 976 -3.71 12.20 -40.93
CA PHE A 976 -3.85 12.38 -39.50
C PHE A 976 -2.99 11.39 -38.68
N ILE A 977 -3.00 10.10 -39.04
CA ILE A 977 -2.18 9.09 -38.36
C ILE A 977 -0.68 9.36 -38.56
N ASP A 978 -0.28 9.79 -39.77
CA ASP A 978 1.08 10.24 -40.06
C ASP A 978 1.47 11.46 -39.20
N TYR A 979 0.58 12.46 -39.08
CA TYR A 979 0.78 13.60 -38.19
C TYR A 979 0.96 13.19 -36.71
N VAL A 980 0.12 12.27 -36.20
CA VAL A 980 0.24 11.76 -34.82
C VAL A 980 1.56 11.00 -34.62
N ALA A 981 1.98 10.20 -35.61
CA ALA A 981 3.25 9.49 -35.57
C ALA A 981 4.45 10.43 -35.47
N ASP A 982 4.49 11.50 -36.26
CA ASP A 982 5.66 12.38 -36.37
C ASP A 982 5.69 13.53 -35.34
N ASN A 983 4.53 13.95 -34.81
CA ASN A 983 4.44 15.11 -33.90
C ASN A 983 4.15 14.74 -32.44
N LEU A 984 3.59 13.55 -32.19
CA LEU A 984 3.24 13.08 -30.85
C LEU A 984 3.94 11.78 -30.45
N GLU A 985 4.42 10.97 -31.40
CA GLU A 985 5.05 9.65 -31.18
C GLU A 985 4.17 8.65 -30.38
N ILE A 986 2.85 8.86 -30.39
CA ILE A 986 1.90 8.04 -29.61
C ILE A 986 1.61 6.72 -30.32
N TRP A 987 1.99 5.62 -29.66
CA TRP A 987 1.68 4.25 -30.07
C TRP A 987 1.29 3.37 -28.86
N PRO A 988 0.41 2.37 -29.04
CA PRO A 988 -0.34 2.09 -30.25
C PRO A 988 -1.52 3.08 -30.47
N LEU A 989 -2.25 2.92 -31.58
CA LEU A 989 -3.49 3.63 -31.89
C LEU A 989 -4.64 2.65 -32.09
N TRP A 990 -5.84 3.03 -31.66
CA TRP A 990 -7.08 2.28 -31.92
C TRP A 990 -7.80 2.88 -33.12
N LEU A 991 -8.35 2.03 -33.98
CA LEU A 991 -9.11 2.42 -35.17
C LEU A 991 -10.51 1.81 -35.11
N CYS A 992 -11.52 2.64 -34.83
CA CYS A 992 -12.91 2.21 -34.70
C CYS A 992 -13.74 2.74 -35.89
N PRO A 993 -14.26 1.87 -36.78
CA PRO A 993 -15.05 2.32 -37.94
C PRO A 993 -16.45 2.77 -37.53
N LEU A 994 -16.90 3.90 -38.07
CA LEU A 994 -18.17 4.53 -37.72
C LEU A 994 -19.08 4.71 -38.95
N ARG A 995 -20.36 4.41 -38.77
CA ARG A 995 -21.40 4.59 -39.79
C ARG A 995 -21.60 6.08 -40.11
N ALA A 996 -21.89 6.37 -41.37
CA ALA A 996 -22.36 7.69 -41.80
C ALA A 996 -23.53 8.16 -40.93
N THR A 997 -23.47 9.40 -40.44
CA THR A 997 -24.42 9.98 -39.49
C THR A 997 -24.94 11.32 -40.02
N GLU A 998 -26.20 11.64 -39.74
CA GLU A 998 -26.88 12.80 -40.31
C GLU A 998 -26.32 14.17 -39.86
N THR A 999 -26.68 15.18 -40.64
CA THR A 999 -25.91 16.42 -40.88
C THR A 999 -25.91 17.48 -39.78
N VAL A 1000 -26.53 17.23 -38.62
CA VAL A 1000 -26.64 18.20 -37.51
C VAL A 1000 -26.66 17.48 -36.17
N GLY A 1001 -25.70 17.81 -35.29
CA GLY A 1001 -25.53 17.23 -33.96
C GLY A 1001 -24.13 17.45 -33.39
N PHE A 1002 -23.88 16.97 -32.16
CA PHE A 1002 -22.55 17.03 -31.52
C PHE A 1002 -21.69 15.79 -31.73
N HIS A 1003 -22.27 14.71 -32.23
CA HIS A 1003 -21.54 13.53 -32.70
C HIS A 1003 -20.65 13.88 -33.89
N PRO A 1004 -19.46 13.27 -34.05
CA PRO A 1004 -18.68 13.45 -35.26
C PRO A 1004 -19.40 12.97 -36.52
N TYR A 1005 -19.57 13.87 -37.49
CA TYR A 1005 -20.07 13.59 -38.85
C TYR A 1005 -19.27 14.42 -39.87
N THR A 1006 -19.32 14.01 -41.14
CA THR A 1006 -18.69 14.72 -42.25
C THR A 1006 -19.48 14.49 -43.54
N MET A 1007 -19.30 15.37 -44.53
CA MET A 1007 -20.11 15.42 -45.76
C MET A 1007 -19.20 15.36 -47.00
N GLU A 1008 -19.75 14.93 -48.13
CA GLU A 1008 -19.04 15.02 -49.41
C GLU A 1008 -18.79 16.48 -49.83
N PRO A 1009 -17.76 16.77 -50.66
CA PRO A 1009 -17.57 18.10 -51.24
C PRO A 1009 -18.79 18.52 -52.09
N GLY A 1010 -19.61 19.41 -51.53
CA GLY A 1010 -20.93 19.79 -52.08
C GLY A 1010 -22.04 19.75 -51.03
N GLY A 1011 -21.88 18.96 -49.96
CA GLY A 1011 -22.74 18.99 -48.77
C GLY A 1011 -24.00 18.12 -48.82
N GLU A 1012 -24.21 17.32 -49.86
CA GLU A 1012 -25.48 16.59 -50.07
C GLU A 1012 -25.54 15.23 -49.34
N THR A 1013 -24.44 14.47 -49.29
CA THR A 1013 -24.42 13.09 -48.73
C THR A 1013 -23.46 12.98 -47.52
N PRO A 1014 -23.86 12.33 -46.41
CA PRO A 1014 -22.99 12.08 -45.26
C PRO A 1014 -22.06 10.88 -45.48
N GLN A 1015 -20.79 11.01 -45.09
CA GLN A 1015 -19.79 9.94 -45.26
C GLN A 1015 -19.56 9.14 -43.97
N PRO A 1016 -19.18 7.83 -44.07
CA PRO A 1016 -18.66 7.08 -42.94
C PRO A 1016 -17.29 7.63 -42.51
N MET A 1017 -16.96 7.47 -41.24
CA MET A 1017 -15.73 7.99 -40.64
C MET A 1017 -14.94 6.87 -39.97
N LEU A 1018 -13.64 7.09 -39.78
CA LEU A 1018 -12.79 6.23 -38.95
C LEU A 1018 -12.38 7.03 -37.71
N ASN A 1019 -12.70 6.50 -36.54
CA ASN A 1019 -12.27 7.07 -35.27
C ASN A 1019 -10.86 6.58 -34.93
N VAL A 1020 -9.99 7.52 -34.55
CA VAL A 1020 -8.61 7.27 -34.13
C VAL A 1020 -8.48 7.59 -32.65
N GLY A 1021 -8.26 6.56 -31.84
CA GLY A 1021 -7.96 6.68 -30.42
C GLY A 1021 -6.49 7.02 -30.19
N VAL A 1022 -6.20 8.31 -29.96
CA VAL A 1022 -4.87 8.85 -29.66
C VAL A 1022 -4.66 8.89 -28.14
N TRP A 1023 -4.16 7.78 -27.60
CA TRP A 1023 -4.07 7.53 -26.15
C TRP A 1023 -2.61 7.31 -25.74
N GLY A 1024 -2.01 8.24 -24.99
CA GLY A 1024 -0.58 8.16 -24.69
C GLY A 1024 -0.05 9.18 -23.67
N ALA A 1025 1.27 9.13 -23.44
CA ALA A 1025 1.97 10.13 -22.63
C ALA A 1025 2.09 11.45 -23.39
N SER A 1026 2.06 12.57 -22.66
CA SER A 1026 2.07 13.91 -23.24
C SER A 1026 2.98 14.87 -22.44
N SER A 1027 3.13 16.11 -22.88
CA SER A 1027 4.07 17.06 -22.28
C SER A 1027 3.81 17.31 -20.79
N LYS A 1028 4.84 17.06 -19.96
CA LYS A 1028 4.85 17.41 -18.52
C LYS A 1028 4.82 18.93 -18.24
N LYS A 1029 5.04 19.78 -19.25
CA LYS A 1029 4.93 21.26 -19.16
C LYS A 1029 3.57 21.71 -19.69
N ILE A 1030 2.77 22.38 -18.86
CA ILE A 1030 1.39 22.78 -19.16
C ILE A 1030 1.27 23.60 -20.46
N ASP A 1031 2.19 24.52 -20.74
CA ASP A 1031 2.10 25.38 -21.93
C ASP A 1031 2.43 24.66 -23.24
N ARG A 1032 3.29 23.63 -23.20
CA ARG A 1032 3.50 22.74 -24.36
C ARG A 1032 2.35 21.73 -24.49
N PHE A 1033 1.79 21.24 -23.39
CA PHE A 1033 0.62 20.36 -23.40
C PHE A 1033 -0.60 21.05 -24.01
N VAL A 1034 -0.92 22.29 -23.58
CA VAL A 1034 -2.04 23.07 -24.15
C VAL A 1034 -1.81 23.41 -25.62
N ARG A 1035 -0.57 23.66 -26.05
CA ARG A 1035 -0.25 23.78 -27.49
C ARG A 1035 -0.49 22.47 -28.23
N GLN A 1036 0.17 21.37 -27.84
CA GLN A 1036 0.03 20.07 -28.53
C GLN A 1036 -1.43 19.62 -28.71
N ASN A 1037 -2.30 19.84 -27.72
CA ASN A 1037 -3.73 19.50 -27.85
C ASN A 1037 -4.49 20.49 -28.78
N ARG A 1038 -4.12 21.78 -28.83
CA ARG A 1038 -4.65 22.75 -29.81
C ARG A 1038 -4.15 22.49 -31.24
N ASP A 1039 -2.88 22.14 -31.38
CA ASP A 1039 -2.24 21.85 -32.67
C ASP A 1039 -2.88 20.57 -33.25
N LEU A 1040 -3.12 19.56 -32.41
CA LEU A 1040 -3.90 18.36 -32.73
C LEU A 1040 -5.36 18.67 -33.09
N GLU A 1041 -6.05 19.49 -32.29
CA GLU A 1041 -7.43 19.93 -32.57
C GLU A 1041 -7.54 20.71 -33.87
N ALA A 1042 -6.54 21.53 -34.21
CA ALA A 1042 -6.45 22.25 -35.47
C ALA A 1042 -6.28 21.31 -36.67
N LYS A 1043 -5.35 20.34 -36.59
CA LYS A 1043 -5.13 19.37 -37.68
C LYS A 1043 -6.35 18.47 -37.91
N VAL A 1044 -7.14 18.17 -36.87
CA VAL A 1044 -8.42 17.46 -37.02
C VAL A 1044 -9.46 18.29 -37.80
N MET A 1045 -9.56 19.59 -37.52
CA MET A 1045 -10.45 20.50 -38.28
C MET A 1045 -10.01 20.66 -39.73
N GLU A 1046 -8.71 20.85 -39.95
CA GLU A 1046 -8.07 20.97 -41.28
C GLU A 1046 -8.39 19.76 -42.18
N LEU A 1047 -8.37 18.56 -41.60
CA LEU A 1047 -8.63 17.30 -42.29
C LEU A 1047 -10.12 16.89 -42.36
N GLY A 1048 -11.05 17.81 -42.05
CA GLY A 1048 -12.49 17.56 -42.13
C GLY A 1048 -13.04 16.57 -41.09
N GLY A 1049 -12.28 16.34 -40.01
CA GLY A 1049 -12.64 15.49 -38.89
C GLY A 1049 -13.25 16.28 -37.72
N ARG A 1050 -13.76 15.55 -36.70
CA ARG A 1050 -14.28 16.13 -35.47
C ARG A 1050 -13.90 15.31 -34.24
N LYS A 1051 -13.82 15.99 -33.09
CA LYS A 1051 -13.43 15.41 -31.80
C LYS A 1051 -14.61 14.85 -31.02
N VAL A 1052 -14.42 13.72 -30.33
CA VAL A 1052 -15.42 13.15 -29.43
C VAL A 1052 -15.45 13.91 -28.10
N LEU A 1053 -16.59 14.53 -27.78
CA LEU A 1053 -16.71 15.58 -26.75
C LEU A 1053 -16.81 15.09 -25.29
N TYR A 1054 -16.53 13.82 -24.99
CA TYR A 1054 -16.40 13.36 -23.59
C TYR A 1054 -15.10 13.86 -22.93
N SER A 1055 -14.12 14.23 -23.75
CA SER A 1055 -12.76 14.62 -23.36
C SER A 1055 -12.57 16.14 -23.33
N HIS A 1056 -11.56 16.63 -22.61
CA HIS A 1056 -11.26 18.06 -22.53
C HIS A 1056 -10.96 18.68 -23.90
N ALA A 1057 -11.55 19.84 -24.17
CA ALA A 1057 -11.33 20.63 -25.37
C ALA A 1057 -10.45 21.86 -25.10
N TYR A 1058 -9.62 22.24 -26.07
CA TYR A 1058 -8.72 23.40 -25.99
C TYR A 1058 -8.98 24.46 -27.06
N TYR A 1059 -9.90 24.20 -28.00
CA TYR A 1059 -10.49 25.16 -28.94
C TYR A 1059 -10.76 26.52 -28.27
N THR A 1060 -10.62 27.61 -29.03
CA THR A 1060 -11.29 28.87 -28.70
C THR A 1060 -12.81 28.73 -28.93
N GLU A 1061 -13.62 29.62 -28.34
CA GLU A 1061 -15.07 29.55 -28.52
C GLU A 1061 -15.47 29.70 -30.00
N SER A 1062 -14.78 30.58 -30.76
CA SER A 1062 -15.00 30.70 -32.21
C SER A 1062 -14.70 29.39 -32.92
N GLN A 1063 -13.50 28.81 -32.75
CA GLN A 1063 -13.12 27.53 -33.38
C GLN A 1063 -14.07 26.37 -33.05
N PHE A 1064 -14.72 26.38 -31.89
CA PHE A 1064 -15.75 25.40 -31.57
C PHE A 1064 -17.03 25.61 -32.40
N TRP A 1065 -17.50 26.85 -32.51
CA TRP A 1065 -18.69 27.20 -33.32
C TRP A 1065 -18.42 27.27 -34.83
N ASP A 1066 -17.16 27.33 -35.26
CA ASP A 1066 -16.75 27.13 -36.65
C ASP A 1066 -16.93 25.66 -37.09
N VAL A 1067 -16.97 24.72 -36.12
CA VAL A 1067 -17.19 23.27 -36.36
C VAL A 1067 -18.64 22.86 -36.11
N TYR A 1068 -19.29 23.37 -35.07
CA TYR A 1068 -20.65 22.98 -34.67
C TYR A 1068 -21.65 24.13 -34.87
N ASP A 1069 -22.82 23.83 -35.46
CA ASP A 1069 -23.85 24.85 -35.75
C ASP A 1069 -24.39 25.50 -34.46
N LYS A 1070 -23.89 26.73 -34.19
CA LYS A 1070 -24.29 27.57 -33.06
C LYS A 1070 -25.75 28.03 -33.17
N ASP A 1071 -26.23 28.25 -34.37
CA ASP A 1071 -27.54 28.82 -34.65
C ASP A 1071 -28.65 27.80 -34.39
N TRP A 1072 -28.50 26.59 -34.92
CA TRP A 1072 -29.34 25.44 -34.61
C TRP A 1072 -29.36 25.14 -33.10
N TYR A 1073 -28.18 25.08 -32.48
CA TYR A 1073 -28.06 24.78 -31.06
C TYR A 1073 -28.68 25.85 -30.15
N THR A 1074 -28.57 27.12 -30.54
CA THR A 1074 -29.18 28.24 -29.80
C THR A 1074 -30.71 28.19 -29.94
N LYS A 1075 -31.25 27.99 -31.15
CA LYS A 1075 -32.69 27.82 -31.40
C LYS A 1075 -33.30 26.65 -30.60
N LEU A 1076 -32.57 25.53 -30.47
CA LEU A 1076 -32.97 24.43 -29.58
C LEU A 1076 -32.98 24.83 -28.09
N ARG A 1077 -31.96 25.55 -27.63
CA ARG A 1077 -31.89 26.01 -26.23
C ARG A 1077 -32.99 27.01 -25.89
N ASP A 1078 -33.33 27.90 -26.81
CA ASP A 1078 -34.45 28.83 -26.66
C ASP A 1078 -35.78 28.06 -26.61
N ARG A 1079 -36.02 27.14 -27.57
CA ARG A 1079 -37.24 26.31 -27.64
C ARG A 1079 -37.50 25.50 -26.37
N TYR A 1080 -36.45 24.92 -25.78
CA TYR A 1080 -36.55 24.04 -24.61
C TYR A 1080 -36.15 24.72 -23.28
N SER A 1081 -36.19 26.06 -23.21
CA SER A 1081 -35.89 26.89 -22.03
C SER A 1081 -34.50 26.65 -21.40
N ALA A 1082 -33.58 26.03 -22.13
CA ALA A 1082 -32.27 25.59 -21.65
C ALA A 1082 -31.18 26.68 -21.67
N THR A 1083 -31.54 27.92 -21.99
CA THR A 1083 -30.64 29.09 -22.03
C THR A 1083 -29.92 29.35 -20.71
N SER A 1084 -30.55 29.00 -19.58
CA SER A 1084 -29.99 29.07 -18.22
C SER A 1084 -28.95 27.99 -17.91
N LEU A 1085 -28.91 26.88 -18.66
CA LEU A 1085 -27.94 25.80 -18.47
C LEU A 1085 -26.60 26.15 -19.14
N PRO A 1086 -25.45 25.67 -18.63
CA PRO A 1086 -24.18 25.76 -19.35
C PRO A 1086 -24.27 25.15 -20.76
N THR A 1087 -23.63 25.76 -21.75
CA THR A 1087 -23.55 25.25 -23.13
C THR A 1087 -22.68 23.99 -23.21
N VAL A 1088 -22.64 23.33 -24.38
CA VAL A 1088 -21.69 22.23 -24.65
C VAL A 1088 -20.25 22.73 -24.45
N TYR A 1089 -19.91 23.91 -24.99
CA TYR A 1089 -18.59 24.52 -24.82
C TYR A 1089 -18.22 24.72 -23.33
N ASP A 1090 -19.13 25.26 -22.52
CA ASP A 1090 -18.93 25.44 -21.06
C ASP A 1090 -18.75 24.12 -20.29
N LYS A 1091 -19.14 22.99 -20.88
CA LYS A 1091 -18.99 21.64 -20.29
C LYS A 1091 -17.75 20.88 -20.80
N ILE A 1092 -17.01 21.39 -21.78
CA ILE A 1092 -15.80 20.73 -22.33
C ILE A 1092 -14.53 21.58 -22.26
N THR A 1093 -14.66 22.91 -22.24
CA THR A 1093 -13.54 23.85 -22.27
C THR A 1093 -12.73 23.84 -20.96
N VAL A 1094 -11.43 24.09 -21.05
CA VAL A 1094 -10.50 24.10 -19.92
C VAL A 1094 -10.09 25.52 -19.55
N ASP A 1095 -10.31 25.91 -18.29
CA ASP A 1095 -9.72 27.14 -17.74
C ASP A 1095 -8.21 26.94 -17.50
N VAL A 1096 -7.44 27.12 -18.58
CA VAL A 1096 -5.97 27.11 -18.59
C VAL A 1096 -5.39 28.16 -17.62
N SER A 1097 -6.13 29.24 -17.32
CA SER A 1097 -5.69 30.26 -16.37
C SER A 1097 -5.72 29.76 -14.93
N LYS A 1098 -6.77 29.04 -14.54
CA LYS A 1098 -6.92 28.39 -13.23
C LYS A 1098 -5.92 27.26 -13.02
N GLU A 1099 -5.62 26.50 -14.07
CA GLU A 1099 -4.54 25.50 -14.06
C GLU A 1099 -3.16 26.13 -13.87
N ARG A 1100 -2.83 27.19 -14.62
CA ARG A 1100 -1.61 28.00 -14.40
C ARG A 1100 -1.57 28.67 -13.01
N ARG A 1101 -2.72 28.94 -12.39
CA ARG A 1101 -2.87 29.58 -11.06
C ARG A 1101 -2.81 28.63 -9.86
N ARG A 1102 -2.49 27.33 -10.05
CA ARG A 1102 -2.24 26.36 -8.96
C ARG A 1102 -0.97 26.71 -8.15
N LYS A 1103 -1.08 27.71 -7.26
CA LYS A 1103 0.04 28.32 -6.51
C LYS A 1103 0.41 27.61 -5.20
N SER A 1104 -0.47 26.81 -4.60
CA SER A 1104 -0.23 26.22 -3.27
C SER A 1104 0.88 25.16 -3.30
N LEU A 1105 1.73 25.15 -2.26
CA LEU A 1105 2.75 24.11 -2.05
C LEU A 1105 2.11 22.70 -2.03
N LYS A 1106 0.93 22.58 -1.42
CA LYS A 1106 0.12 21.34 -1.37
C LYS A 1106 -0.28 20.84 -2.76
N ASP A 1107 -0.55 21.75 -3.69
CA ASP A 1107 -0.97 21.41 -5.06
C ASP A 1107 0.23 21.05 -5.94
N ARG A 1108 1.38 21.70 -5.74
CA ARG A 1108 2.66 21.33 -6.36
C ARG A 1108 3.15 19.95 -5.89
N LEU A 1109 3.14 19.70 -4.58
CA LEU A 1109 3.53 18.39 -4.03
C LEU A 1109 2.63 17.26 -4.57
N ALA A 1110 1.32 17.46 -4.59
CA ALA A 1110 0.35 16.46 -5.06
C ALA A 1110 0.42 16.11 -6.57
N ILE A 1111 1.18 16.87 -7.39
CA ILE A 1111 1.45 16.55 -8.81
C ILE A 1111 2.89 16.08 -9.08
N THR A 1112 3.74 16.10 -8.05
CA THR A 1112 5.16 15.72 -8.15
C THR A 1112 5.32 14.21 -7.98
N TRP A 1113 6.38 13.64 -8.55
CA TRP A 1113 6.74 12.23 -8.38
C TRP A 1113 7.49 12.04 -7.04
N PRO A 1114 7.27 10.94 -6.29
CA PRO A 1114 6.32 9.85 -6.54
C PRO A 1114 4.89 10.16 -6.06
N VAL A 1115 4.71 11.21 -5.25
CA VAL A 1115 3.48 11.56 -4.50
C VAL A 1115 2.20 11.45 -5.32
N ALA A 1116 2.16 11.97 -6.55
CA ALA A 1116 0.96 11.93 -7.40
C ALA A 1116 0.49 10.50 -7.70
N GLY A 1117 1.43 9.59 -7.98
CA GLY A 1117 1.15 8.17 -8.19
C GLY A 1117 0.76 7.45 -6.90
N LEU A 1118 1.40 7.78 -5.78
CA LEU A 1118 1.03 7.24 -4.46
C LEU A 1118 -0.39 7.67 -4.04
N VAL A 1119 -0.78 8.92 -4.31
CA VAL A 1119 -2.15 9.42 -4.12
C VAL A 1119 -3.14 8.72 -5.06
N GLY A 1120 -2.75 8.45 -6.31
CA GLY A 1120 -3.54 7.65 -7.24
C GLY A 1120 -3.77 6.21 -6.75
N VAL A 1121 -2.71 5.54 -6.31
CA VAL A 1121 -2.76 4.18 -5.73
C VAL A 1121 -3.57 4.15 -4.42
N TRP A 1122 -3.45 5.17 -3.57
CA TRP A 1122 -4.28 5.30 -2.35
C TRP A 1122 -5.75 5.55 -2.68
N SER A 1123 -6.06 6.38 -3.68
CA SER A 1123 -7.42 6.62 -4.19
C SER A 1123 -8.04 5.32 -4.74
N ALA A 1124 -7.24 4.51 -5.44
CA ALA A 1124 -7.60 3.17 -5.90
C ALA A 1124 -7.88 2.19 -4.75
N ILE A 1125 -6.96 2.08 -3.79
CA ILE A 1125 -7.05 1.13 -2.65
C ILE A 1125 -8.17 1.50 -1.66
N ARG A 1126 -8.55 2.78 -1.56
CA ARG A 1126 -9.71 3.24 -0.78
C ARG A 1126 -11.03 3.01 -1.54
N LYS A 1127 -11.25 1.79 -2.03
CA LYS A 1127 -12.43 1.30 -2.78
C LYS A 1127 -12.88 0.00 -2.13
#